data_AF-A0A929BUY2-F1
#
_entry.id   AF-A0A929BUY2-F1
#
_cell.length_a   1.000
_cell.length_b   1.000
_cell.length_c   1.000
_cell.angle_alpha   90.00
_cell.angle_beta   90.00
_cell.angle_gamma   90.00
#
_symmetry.space_group_name_H-M   'P 1'
#
loop_
_entity.id
_entity.type
_entity.pdbx_description
1 polymer ?
#
loop_
_entity_poly.entity_id
_entity_poly.type
_entity_poly.pdbx_seq_one_letter_code
_entity_poly.pdbx_strand_id
1 'polypeptide(L)'
;MKRPTTCMEFHISRQARDRYQFNQSIFSLSGNVIFADFYAARIFAQKMNEKRDLIRFPEEAVRAGQINAMGLIDEILHFVIEKYRHQINPIVMGEALDWLVQQVGEDALNICLQNFADQFPPLAVYRRESDLQEYLDGSTGGVPNKQIVLEEMLMLWLANMNPAFSPHLELFDDTDLEKNTAYPEIIASLKEFFETQPKFGPDNLNLIDLLRRPAIAVPHSLSGQLDYMRQRWGHLLGDYIFRLLSSLDFISEEDKAIFQGPGPARVYDFTGLDLEIERFSPDSDWMPSVVLIAKNIFVWLDQLSKQYQRPIYQLDHIPDEELDRLASWGFKGLWLIGLWERSSASQRIKQLRGNPEAVASAYSLSDYQIAAELGGEESYRNLHARAWQRGLRLASDMVPNHMGIDSNWVIEHPEWFVSLDYSPFPAYSFSGVNLSWDERVGIYIEDHYYDNTDAAVVFKRMDNWTGNTKYIYHGNDGTSMPWNDTAQLNYLLPEVREAVVQSILGVARKFPIIRFDAAMTLAKKHYQRLWYPEPGTGGAIPSRAEHGLTKEQFEAAFPVEFWREVVDRVAEEVPDTLLLAEAFWLMEGYFVRTLGMHRVYNSAFMNMLRDEKNQEYRLVIKNTLEFDPEILKRYVNFMNNPDERTAVDQFGKEDKYFGICILMSTLPGLPMFGHGQIEGFAEKYGMEFRRAYWEEKPDPYLVERHEREIFPLLRKRYLFVEVGEFSLYDFFTSDGHVNEDVYAYSNRCGDELSLVVYHNRYADARGWIKDSAASSVKTGQGDQRQLVSRKLHQGLGLHPGEDHYTIFRDQVTGLEYIRNNRVLAEEGLYLELGAYKYHVFLDFRQVQDNEWHQYAQLTAYLDGRGVPSVEETLKEIILRPIHFPFRELAKAEMITRLLDARLTGNQKMVDMDLMSEVEQKAAHLLVEINKLTGAGREDSEIQVYAQEIRSKVKAILELPALREAASADSRRNYKSAVNQVLNNLSLEEKDISRWSVLIGWAMTHNLGRMMGDDGATDRSQSWIDEWLLGRILVSSMTDLGLSETESWRSVGLMKILIRHQMWYQINTPKRKRAYRILERLFEDEVVRGYLQVNRYQGILWFNKEAFEELLVWMMRIAAINVIADKNLSSDEARDQITGHYQVIRKLKKAESKSEYQVEKLLEGTS
;
A
#
# COMPACT_ATOMS: atom_id res chain seq x y z
N MET A 1 57.96 -33.89 -10.46
CA MET A 1 58.65 -34.72 -9.46
C MET A 1 58.27 -34.19 -8.09
N LYS A 2 57.42 -34.89 -7.33
CA LYS A 2 57.12 -34.54 -5.92
C LYS A 2 58.35 -34.93 -5.09
N ARG A 3 59.00 -33.95 -4.46
CA ARG A 3 60.14 -34.16 -3.55
C ARG A 3 59.62 -34.56 -2.16
N PRO A 4 60.38 -35.36 -1.39
CA PRO A 4 59.97 -35.78 -0.05
C PRO A 4 59.78 -34.54 0.81
N THR A 5 58.65 -34.47 1.50
CA THR A 5 58.22 -33.29 2.26
C THR A 5 58.19 -33.66 3.74
N THR A 6 58.91 -32.88 4.54
CA THR A 6 59.00 -32.99 6.00
C THR A 6 57.60 -32.80 6.57
N CYS A 7 57.11 -33.73 7.41
CA CYS A 7 55.79 -33.61 8.07
C CYS A 7 55.98 -32.89 9.41
N MET A 8 55.27 -31.78 9.64
CA MET A 8 55.30 -31.00 10.89
C MET A 8 53.88 -30.93 11.46
N GLU A 9 53.71 -31.02 12.79
CA GLU A 9 52.41 -31.28 13.44
C GLU A 9 52.05 -30.17 14.43
N PHE A 10 50.76 -29.88 14.60
CA PHE A 10 50.34 -28.96 15.66
C PHE A 10 50.58 -29.58 17.04
N HIS A 11 51.43 -28.92 17.83
CA HIS A 11 51.90 -29.35 19.14
C HIS A 11 50.77 -29.36 20.16
N ILE A 12 50.38 -30.54 20.62
CA ILE A 12 49.41 -30.69 21.71
C ILE A 12 50.06 -31.58 22.76
N SER A 13 50.06 -31.12 24.01
CA SER A 13 50.62 -31.88 25.13
C SER A 13 50.00 -33.27 25.22
N ARG A 14 50.80 -34.28 25.56
CA ARG A 14 50.35 -35.66 25.81
C ARG A 14 49.20 -35.67 26.82
N GLN A 15 49.30 -34.85 27.86
CA GLN A 15 48.27 -34.72 28.90
C GLN A 15 46.94 -34.23 28.32
N ALA A 16 46.95 -33.23 27.43
CA ALA A 16 45.74 -32.75 26.77
C ALA A 16 45.17 -33.80 25.80
N ARG A 17 46.01 -34.50 25.03
CA ARG A 17 45.58 -35.60 24.14
C ARG A 17 44.88 -36.72 24.93
N ASP A 18 45.42 -37.10 26.07
CA ASP A 18 44.84 -38.13 26.96
C ASP A 18 43.55 -37.65 27.64
N ARG A 19 43.53 -36.40 28.16
CA ARG A 19 42.38 -35.81 28.86
C ARG A 19 41.15 -35.68 27.98
N TYR A 20 41.33 -35.20 26.75
CA TYR A 20 40.25 -34.91 25.81
C TYR A 20 40.06 -35.99 24.73
N GLN A 21 40.89 -37.04 24.73
CA GLN A 21 40.83 -38.16 23.78
C GLN A 21 40.91 -37.73 22.31
N PHE A 22 41.96 -36.99 21.96
CA PHE A 22 42.23 -36.60 20.57
C PHE A 22 42.93 -37.73 19.81
N ASN A 23 42.27 -38.30 18.80
CA ASN A 23 42.75 -39.49 18.06
C ASN A 23 43.38 -39.18 16.68
N GLN A 24 43.35 -37.93 16.21
CA GLN A 24 43.76 -37.53 14.85
C GLN A 24 44.65 -36.27 14.86
N SER A 25 45.50 -36.10 13.83
CA SER A 25 46.15 -34.82 13.55
C SER A 25 45.08 -33.86 13.01
N ILE A 26 45.04 -32.65 13.55
CA ILE A 26 44.11 -31.59 13.14
C ILE A 26 44.78 -30.69 12.09
N PHE A 27 46.11 -30.57 12.17
CA PHE A 27 46.96 -29.86 11.22
C PHE A 27 48.21 -30.72 10.97
N SER A 28 48.65 -30.81 9.71
CA SER A 28 49.95 -31.40 9.35
C SER A 28 50.51 -30.75 8.09
N LEU A 29 51.79 -30.41 8.12
CA LEU A 29 52.52 -29.82 7.02
C LEU A 29 53.28 -30.92 6.27
N SER A 30 52.61 -31.78 5.49
CA SER A 30 53.27 -32.88 4.74
C SER A 30 53.37 -32.60 3.23
N GLY A 31 53.78 -31.38 2.86
CA GLY A 31 53.92 -30.95 1.45
C GLY A 31 52.60 -30.75 0.69
N ASN A 32 51.51 -31.29 1.21
CA ASN A 32 50.17 -30.77 1.04
C ASN A 32 49.79 -30.18 2.40
N VAL A 33 49.83 -28.85 2.50
CA VAL A 33 49.49 -28.11 3.70
C VAL A 33 48.00 -28.33 4.00
N ILE A 34 47.66 -29.02 5.11
CA ILE A 34 46.27 -29.29 5.52
C ILE A 34 45.74 -28.08 6.31
N PHE A 35 45.60 -26.94 5.63
CA PHE A 35 44.91 -25.79 6.19
C PHE A 35 43.41 -26.09 6.32
N ALA A 36 42.93 -26.13 7.57
CA ALA A 36 41.54 -25.97 8.05
C ALA A 36 40.52 -27.07 7.69
N ASP A 37 40.40 -28.08 8.56
CA ASP A 37 39.15 -28.83 8.75
C ASP A 37 38.32 -28.12 9.85
N PHE A 38 37.38 -27.25 9.43
CA PHE A 38 36.50 -26.52 10.36
C PHE A 38 35.62 -27.46 11.20
N TYR A 39 35.23 -28.61 10.64
CA TYR A 39 34.49 -29.63 11.36
C TYR A 39 35.36 -30.28 12.45
N ALA A 40 36.62 -30.58 12.15
CA ALA A 40 37.58 -31.05 13.17
C ALA A 40 37.80 -30.00 14.28
N ALA A 41 37.86 -28.71 13.94
CA ALA A 41 37.95 -27.63 14.92
C ALA A 41 36.70 -27.54 15.82
N ARG A 42 35.50 -27.74 15.27
CA ARG A 42 34.25 -27.83 16.05
C ARG A 42 34.24 -29.04 16.98
N ILE A 43 34.66 -30.22 16.50
CA ILE A 43 34.79 -31.42 17.34
C ILE A 43 35.81 -31.18 18.47
N PHE A 44 36.93 -30.54 18.17
CA PHE A 44 37.97 -30.24 19.16
C PHE A 44 37.45 -29.34 20.28
N ALA A 45 36.82 -28.22 19.91
CA ALA A 45 36.21 -27.30 20.86
C ALA A 45 35.11 -27.98 21.69
N GLN A 46 34.26 -28.80 21.06
CA GLN A 46 33.23 -29.57 21.77
C GLN A 46 33.84 -30.53 22.80
N LYS A 47 34.83 -31.34 22.43
CA LYS A 47 35.48 -32.28 23.36
C LYS A 47 36.11 -31.58 24.57
N MET A 48 36.64 -30.38 24.39
CA MET A 48 37.13 -29.55 25.50
C MET A 48 35.97 -29.06 26.38
N ASN A 49 34.93 -28.49 25.75
CA ASN A 49 33.77 -27.94 26.44
C ASN A 49 32.96 -28.99 27.21
N GLU A 50 32.87 -30.23 26.73
CA GLU A 50 32.22 -31.35 27.43
C GLU A 50 32.91 -31.73 28.76
N LYS A 51 34.19 -31.40 28.92
CA LYS A 51 34.98 -31.70 30.11
C LYS A 51 35.19 -30.48 31.02
N ARG A 52 34.88 -29.27 30.57
CA ARG A 52 34.97 -28.00 31.34
C ARG A 52 33.66 -27.73 32.09
N ASP A 53 33.74 -27.02 33.23
CA ASP A 53 32.56 -26.63 34.02
C ASP A 53 31.97 -25.30 33.52
N LEU A 54 31.32 -25.36 32.35
CA LEU A 54 30.73 -24.18 31.70
C LEU A 54 29.46 -23.67 32.38
N ILE A 55 28.90 -24.41 33.35
CA ILE A 55 27.72 -23.99 34.11
C ILE A 55 28.10 -22.90 35.11
N ARG A 56 29.29 -23.02 35.74
CA ARG A 56 29.79 -22.04 36.71
C ARG A 56 30.71 -21.00 36.10
N PHE A 57 31.39 -21.35 35.01
CA PHE A 57 32.37 -20.51 34.33
C PHE A 57 32.12 -20.50 32.79
N PRO A 58 31.00 -19.92 32.32
CA PRO A 58 30.68 -19.87 30.89
C PRO A 58 31.73 -19.12 30.06
N GLU A 59 32.50 -18.22 30.66
CA GLU A 59 33.62 -17.52 30.04
C GLU A 59 34.79 -18.44 29.66
N GLU A 60 34.87 -19.65 30.22
CA GLU A 60 35.88 -20.66 29.87
C GLU A 60 35.50 -21.48 28.63
N ALA A 61 34.39 -21.17 27.96
CA ALA A 61 33.97 -21.86 26.74
C ALA A 61 34.97 -21.66 25.60
N VAL A 62 35.46 -22.76 25.05
CA VAL A 62 36.35 -22.79 23.88
C VAL A 62 35.52 -22.63 22.62
N ARG A 63 35.88 -21.68 21.76
CA ARG A 63 35.24 -21.47 20.46
C ARG A 63 36.01 -22.17 19.34
N ALA A 64 35.30 -22.73 18.35
CA ALA A 64 35.96 -23.45 17.26
C ALA A 64 36.78 -22.51 16.38
N GLY A 65 36.34 -21.26 16.20
CA GLY A 65 37.08 -20.20 15.51
C GLY A 65 38.43 -19.91 16.17
N GLN A 66 38.52 -19.96 17.51
CA GLN A 66 39.78 -19.76 18.23
C GLN A 66 40.76 -20.91 18.00
N ILE A 67 40.28 -22.17 18.04
CA ILE A 67 41.11 -23.35 17.76
C ILE A 67 41.64 -23.32 16.32
N ASN A 68 40.78 -23.01 15.36
CA ASN A 68 41.17 -22.86 13.96
C ASN A 68 42.21 -21.75 13.78
N ALA A 69 42.01 -20.59 14.43
CA ALA A 69 42.95 -19.48 14.35
C ALA A 69 44.33 -19.82 14.92
N MET A 70 44.40 -20.51 16.05
CA MET A 70 45.67 -20.95 16.64
C MET A 70 46.42 -21.93 15.74
N GLY A 71 45.71 -22.93 15.21
CA GLY A 71 46.29 -23.88 14.25
C GLY A 71 46.79 -23.21 12.97
N LEU A 72 46.03 -22.27 12.43
CA LEU A 72 46.41 -21.50 11.26
C LEU A 72 47.63 -20.60 11.51
N ILE A 73 47.72 -19.96 12.68
CA ILE A 73 48.88 -19.17 13.09
C ILE A 73 50.12 -20.07 13.11
N ASP A 74 50.06 -21.23 13.76
CA ASP A 74 51.15 -22.19 13.85
C ASP A 74 51.63 -22.67 12.47
N GLU A 75 50.69 -23.05 11.60
CA GLU A 75 50.98 -23.52 10.24
C GLU A 75 51.59 -22.41 9.35
N ILE A 76 51.12 -21.16 9.47
CA ILE A 76 51.72 -20.00 8.79
C ILE A 76 53.15 -19.76 9.27
N LEU A 77 53.40 -19.87 10.58
CA LEU A 77 54.74 -19.66 11.14
C LEU A 77 55.72 -20.73 10.66
N HIS A 78 55.32 -22.01 10.64
CA HIS A 78 56.11 -23.07 10.01
C HIS A 78 56.38 -22.80 8.54
N PHE A 79 55.39 -22.35 7.79
CA PHE A 79 55.56 -21.99 6.38
C PHE A 79 56.56 -20.84 6.19
N VAL A 80 56.58 -19.85 7.09
CA VAL A 80 57.59 -18.77 7.08
C VAL A 80 59.00 -19.33 7.33
N ILE A 81 59.15 -20.28 8.26
CA ILE A 81 60.42 -20.98 8.51
C ILE A 81 60.85 -21.80 7.28
N GLU A 82 59.91 -22.51 6.63
CA GLU A 82 60.15 -23.24 5.39
C GLU A 82 60.63 -22.30 4.27
N LYS A 83 60.00 -21.13 4.10
CA LYS A 83 60.43 -20.12 3.12
C LYS A 83 61.81 -19.57 3.44
N TYR A 84 62.12 -19.36 4.72
CA TYR A 84 63.47 -18.95 5.15
C TYR A 84 64.52 -20.01 4.78
N ARG A 85 64.24 -21.29 5.05
CA ARG A 85 65.11 -22.41 4.66
C ARG A 85 65.32 -22.45 3.14
N HIS A 86 64.26 -22.25 2.37
CA HIS A 86 64.35 -22.31 0.91
C HIS A 86 65.05 -21.13 0.26
N GLN A 87 64.82 -19.91 0.76
CA GLN A 87 65.29 -18.69 0.09
C GLN A 87 66.62 -18.16 0.64
N ILE A 88 66.92 -18.45 1.91
CA ILE A 88 68.06 -17.85 2.62
C ILE A 88 69.09 -18.93 3.00
N ASN A 89 68.72 -19.91 3.81
CA ASN A 89 69.66 -20.91 4.34
C ASN A 89 69.03 -22.32 4.51
N PRO A 90 69.27 -23.26 3.58
CA PRO A 90 68.67 -24.61 3.61
C PRO A 90 69.09 -25.51 4.78
N ILE A 91 70.23 -25.23 5.42
CA ILE A 91 70.79 -26.05 6.51
C ILE A 91 70.69 -25.38 7.89
N VAL A 92 69.95 -24.26 7.99
CA VAL A 92 69.88 -23.40 9.19
C VAL A 92 69.52 -24.16 10.48
N MET A 93 68.63 -25.15 10.42
CA MET A 93 68.26 -25.93 11.61
C MET A 93 69.36 -26.92 12.05
N GLY A 94 70.20 -27.38 11.11
CA GLY A 94 71.40 -28.14 11.44
C GLY A 94 72.46 -27.27 12.09
N GLU A 95 72.70 -26.07 11.53
CA GLU A 95 73.62 -25.09 12.10
C GLU A 95 73.17 -24.59 13.49
N ALA A 96 71.85 -24.45 13.70
CA ALA A 96 71.28 -24.12 14.99
C ALA A 96 71.53 -25.22 16.03
N LEU A 97 71.39 -26.51 15.66
CA LEU A 97 71.75 -27.63 16.54
C LEU A 97 73.23 -27.61 16.90
N ASP A 98 74.12 -27.43 15.91
CA ASP A 98 75.57 -27.37 16.14
C ASP A 98 75.96 -26.21 17.05
N TRP A 99 75.31 -25.05 16.89
CA TRP A 99 75.46 -23.89 17.77
C TRP A 99 75.03 -24.21 19.21
N LEU A 100 73.87 -24.84 19.38
CA LEU A 100 73.34 -25.22 20.70
C LEU A 100 74.23 -26.25 21.40
N VAL A 101 74.81 -27.20 20.67
CA VAL A 101 75.80 -28.15 21.21
C VAL A 101 77.01 -27.39 21.79
N GLN A 102 77.46 -26.32 21.15
CA GLN A 102 78.60 -25.52 21.63
C GLN A 102 78.26 -24.67 22.86
N GLN A 103 77.02 -24.17 22.98
CA GLN A 103 76.62 -23.25 24.05
C GLN A 103 76.10 -23.97 25.31
N VAL A 104 75.28 -25.01 25.14
CA VAL A 104 74.56 -25.68 26.24
C VAL A 104 75.12 -27.08 26.53
N GLY A 105 75.83 -27.68 25.57
CA GLY A 105 76.40 -29.02 25.68
C GLY A 105 75.49 -30.13 25.11
N GLU A 106 76.11 -31.14 24.50
CA GLU A 106 75.41 -32.20 23.76
C GLU A 106 74.45 -33.03 24.64
N ASP A 107 74.88 -33.41 25.85
CA ASP A 107 74.06 -34.20 26.78
C ASP A 107 72.81 -33.42 27.24
N ALA A 108 72.98 -32.14 27.59
CA ALA A 108 71.88 -31.28 28.04
C ALA A 108 70.87 -31.01 26.92
N LEU A 109 71.35 -30.78 25.69
CA LEU A 109 70.51 -30.61 24.50
C LEU A 109 69.72 -31.88 24.18
N ASN A 110 70.36 -33.05 24.16
CA ASN A 110 69.68 -34.32 23.87
C ASN A 110 68.63 -34.66 24.94
N ILE A 111 68.90 -34.42 26.22
CA ILE A 111 67.92 -34.60 27.31
C ILE A 111 66.71 -33.68 27.10
N CYS A 112 66.93 -32.43 26.73
CA CYS A 112 65.85 -31.48 26.46
C CYS A 112 64.99 -31.91 25.27
N LEU A 113 65.61 -32.28 24.13
CA LEU A 113 64.89 -32.74 22.94
C LEU A 113 64.09 -34.03 23.23
N GLN A 114 64.64 -34.94 24.03
CA GLN A 114 63.95 -36.17 24.42
C GLN A 114 62.76 -35.90 25.35
N ASN A 115 62.92 -35.04 26.36
CA ASN A 115 61.82 -34.67 27.24
C ASN A 115 60.72 -33.90 26.50
N PHE A 116 61.09 -32.99 25.59
CA PHE A 116 60.12 -32.31 24.72
C PHE A 116 59.34 -33.33 23.87
N ALA A 117 60.03 -34.24 23.18
CA ALA A 117 59.39 -35.21 22.31
C ALA A 117 58.60 -36.30 23.09
N ASP A 118 58.80 -36.46 24.40
CA ASP A 118 57.92 -37.26 25.24
C ASP A 118 56.65 -36.51 25.70
N GLN A 119 56.79 -35.22 26.03
CA GLN A 119 55.67 -34.38 26.49
C GLN A 119 54.78 -33.90 25.34
N PHE A 120 55.37 -33.65 24.17
CA PHE A 120 54.72 -33.25 22.92
C PHE A 120 55.06 -34.28 21.81
N PRO A 121 54.60 -35.54 21.95
CA PRO A 121 55.02 -36.60 21.07
C PRO A 121 54.43 -36.44 19.66
N PRO A 122 55.26 -36.62 18.61
CA PRO A 122 54.77 -36.83 17.25
C PRO A 122 53.73 -37.96 17.23
N LEU A 123 52.75 -37.90 16.34
CA LEU A 123 51.65 -38.88 16.32
C LEU A 123 52.13 -40.33 16.24
N ALA A 124 53.18 -40.61 15.47
CA ALA A 124 53.77 -41.96 15.37
C ALA A 124 54.26 -42.48 16.74
N VAL A 125 54.88 -41.61 17.54
CA VAL A 125 55.36 -41.95 18.90
C VAL A 125 54.17 -42.07 19.86
N TYR A 126 53.19 -41.16 19.79
CA TYR A 126 52.00 -41.20 20.65
C TYR A 126 51.15 -42.47 20.42
N ARG A 127 50.96 -42.88 19.17
CA ARG A 127 50.24 -44.10 18.77
C ARG A 127 51.03 -45.39 18.98
N ARG A 128 52.28 -45.30 19.43
CA ARG A 128 53.21 -46.44 19.60
C ARG A 128 53.54 -47.15 18.27
N GLU A 129 53.53 -46.39 17.18
CA GLU A 129 53.96 -46.87 15.84
C GLU A 129 55.49 -46.86 15.71
N SER A 130 56.19 -45.99 16.47
CA SER A 130 57.65 -45.94 16.60
C SER A 130 58.08 -45.66 18.05
N ASP A 131 59.22 -46.21 18.48
CA ASP A 131 59.82 -45.83 19.76
C ASP A 131 60.37 -44.39 19.72
N LEU A 132 60.39 -43.70 20.88
CA LEU A 132 60.85 -42.32 20.96
C LEU A 132 62.33 -42.18 20.55
N GLN A 133 63.18 -43.10 20.98
CA GLN A 133 64.61 -43.04 20.67
C GLN A 133 64.84 -43.37 19.19
N GLU A 134 64.13 -44.37 18.67
CA GLU A 134 64.14 -44.72 17.25
C GLU A 134 63.67 -43.56 16.36
N TYR A 135 62.66 -42.80 16.82
CA TYR A 135 62.22 -41.60 16.13
C TYR A 135 63.31 -40.52 16.14
N LEU A 136 63.89 -40.18 17.30
CA LEU A 136 64.90 -39.11 17.38
C LEU A 136 66.15 -39.38 16.54
N ASP A 137 66.58 -40.65 16.43
CA ASP A 137 67.73 -41.06 15.63
C ASP A 137 67.40 -41.24 14.13
N GLY A 138 66.12 -41.13 13.77
CA GLY A 138 65.60 -41.27 12.41
C GLY A 138 65.57 -39.97 11.60
N SER A 139 64.90 -40.05 10.45
CA SER A 139 64.62 -38.90 9.58
C SER A 139 63.23 -39.00 8.97
N THR A 140 62.55 -37.87 8.83
CA THR A 140 61.21 -37.75 8.24
C THR A 140 61.30 -36.83 7.03
N GLY A 141 60.81 -37.28 5.87
CA GLY A 141 60.90 -36.49 4.63
C GLY A 141 62.32 -36.17 4.16
N GLY A 142 63.34 -36.89 4.65
CA GLY A 142 64.76 -36.62 4.38
C GLY A 142 65.41 -35.60 5.32
N VAL A 143 64.69 -35.09 6.32
CA VAL A 143 65.21 -34.19 7.37
C VAL A 143 65.44 -34.99 8.66
N PRO A 144 66.60 -34.87 9.33
CA PRO A 144 66.83 -35.50 10.63
C PRO A 144 65.78 -35.09 11.66
N ASN A 145 65.21 -36.06 12.39
CA ASN A 145 64.10 -35.79 13.30
C ASN A 145 64.48 -34.84 14.45
N LYS A 146 65.76 -34.78 14.86
CA LYS A 146 66.25 -33.76 15.81
C LYS A 146 66.08 -32.32 15.31
N GLN A 147 66.18 -32.07 14.00
CA GLN A 147 65.94 -30.74 13.43
C GLN A 147 64.46 -30.38 13.45
N ILE A 148 63.59 -31.36 13.20
CA ILE A 148 62.14 -31.22 13.31
C ILE A 148 61.79 -30.87 14.75
N VAL A 149 62.25 -31.69 15.71
CA VAL A 149 61.99 -31.47 17.15
C VAL A 149 62.51 -30.11 17.63
N LEU A 150 63.63 -29.60 17.10
CA LEU A 150 64.11 -28.26 17.44
C LEU A 150 63.17 -27.15 16.93
N GLU A 151 62.66 -27.27 15.71
CA GLU A 151 61.69 -26.32 15.13
C GLU A 151 60.36 -26.37 15.92
N GLU A 152 59.85 -27.57 16.16
CA GLU A 152 58.68 -27.85 17.00
C GLU A 152 58.80 -27.23 18.41
N MET A 153 59.99 -27.32 19.02
CA MET A 153 60.27 -26.71 20.33
C MET A 153 60.31 -25.18 20.30
N LEU A 154 60.80 -24.59 19.20
CA LEU A 154 60.70 -23.15 18.97
C LEU A 154 59.23 -22.70 18.83
N MET A 155 58.40 -23.51 18.17
CA MET A 155 56.98 -23.24 18.00
C MET A 155 56.20 -23.28 19.32
N LEU A 156 56.51 -24.25 20.19
CA LEU A 156 55.98 -24.29 21.55
C LEU A 156 56.28 -22.99 22.32
N TRP A 157 57.53 -22.53 22.26
CA TRP A 157 57.91 -21.27 22.90
C TRP A 157 57.17 -20.06 22.31
N LEU A 158 57.01 -19.99 20.98
CA LEU A 158 56.25 -18.92 20.32
C LEU A 158 54.78 -18.93 20.75
N ALA A 159 54.17 -20.10 20.94
CA ALA A 159 52.81 -20.25 21.46
C ALA A 159 52.67 -19.72 22.89
N ASN A 160 53.59 -20.09 23.79
CA ASN A 160 53.58 -19.61 25.19
C ASN A 160 53.89 -18.12 25.33
N MET A 161 54.66 -17.54 24.40
CA MET A 161 54.92 -16.10 24.35
C MET A 161 53.79 -15.30 23.70
N ASN A 162 52.73 -15.94 23.19
CA ASN A 162 51.59 -15.28 22.57
C ASN A 162 50.46 -15.07 23.60
N PRO A 163 50.17 -13.82 24.05
CA PRO A 163 49.17 -13.60 25.07
C PRO A 163 47.75 -14.03 24.65
N ALA A 164 47.46 -14.09 23.35
CA ALA A 164 46.18 -14.55 22.83
C ALA A 164 45.96 -16.07 23.00
N PHE A 165 47.02 -16.85 23.23
CA PHE A 165 46.96 -18.30 23.45
C PHE A 165 46.73 -18.65 24.93
N SER A 166 46.86 -17.67 25.85
CA SER A 166 46.76 -17.89 27.30
C SER A 166 45.48 -18.61 27.79
N PRO A 167 44.27 -18.42 27.21
CA PRO A 167 43.08 -19.20 27.61
C PRO A 167 43.17 -20.70 27.30
N HIS A 168 44.14 -21.10 26.47
CA HIS A 168 44.33 -22.45 25.95
C HIS A 168 45.68 -23.04 26.37
N LEU A 169 46.32 -22.50 27.42
CA LEU A 169 47.65 -22.89 27.89
C LEU A 169 47.77 -24.39 28.22
N GLU A 170 46.67 -25.05 28.59
CA GLU A 170 46.66 -26.51 28.81
C GLU A 170 47.07 -27.36 27.58
N LEU A 171 46.98 -26.79 26.37
CA LEU A 171 47.44 -27.44 25.15
C LEU A 171 48.97 -27.35 24.98
N PHE A 172 49.60 -26.32 25.56
CA PHE A 172 50.98 -25.90 25.29
C PHE A 172 51.83 -25.72 26.57
N ASP A 173 51.41 -26.23 27.72
CA ASP A 173 52.11 -26.03 29.00
C ASP A 173 53.54 -26.58 28.97
N ASP A 174 54.53 -25.68 29.04
CA ASP A 174 55.97 -25.99 29.05
C ASP A 174 56.62 -25.86 30.43
N THR A 175 55.82 -25.70 31.49
CA THR A 175 56.31 -25.52 32.87
C THR A 175 57.29 -26.61 33.33
N ASP A 176 57.09 -27.86 32.87
CA ASP A 176 57.98 -28.97 33.21
C ASP A 176 59.32 -28.90 32.48
N LEU A 177 59.31 -28.48 31.21
CA LEU A 177 60.53 -28.24 30.42
C LEU A 177 61.34 -27.09 31.02
N GLU A 178 60.69 -25.97 31.39
CA GLU A 178 61.34 -24.82 32.02
C GLU A 178 62.03 -25.17 33.35
N LYS A 179 61.46 -26.07 34.14
CA LYS A 179 61.98 -26.42 35.47
C LYS A 179 63.05 -27.52 35.44
N ASN A 180 62.92 -28.48 34.53
CA ASN A 180 63.66 -29.73 34.59
C ASN A 180 64.66 -29.94 33.44
N THR A 181 64.75 -29.00 32.48
CA THR A 181 65.65 -29.11 31.31
C THR A 181 66.37 -27.79 31.01
N ALA A 182 67.30 -27.81 30.07
CA ALA A 182 68.00 -26.60 29.60
C ALA A 182 67.17 -25.78 28.57
N TYR A 183 65.84 -25.92 28.58
CA TYR A 183 64.94 -25.29 27.61
C TYR A 183 65.06 -23.75 27.58
N PRO A 184 65.10 -23.01 28.73
CA PRO A 184 65.27 -21.56 28.70
C PRO A 184 66.62 -21.12 28.11
N GLU A 185 67.70 -21.83 28.43
CA GLU A 185 69.04 -21.58 27.88
C GLU A 185 69.09 -21.85 26.37
N ILE A 186 68.43 -22.91 25.91
CA ILE A 186 68.33 -23.25 24.48
C ILE A 186 67.59 -22.15 23.72
N ILE A 187 66.43 -21.69 24.21
CA ILE A 187 65.66 -20.63 23.53
C ILE A 187 66.44 -19.31 23.51
N ALA A 188 67.10 -18.93 24.60
CA ALA A 188 67.96 -17.74 24.65
C ALA A 188 69.10 -17.83 23.62
N SER A 189 69.75 -19.00 23.53
CA SER A 189 70.83 -19.25 22.59
C SER A 189 70.37 -19.30 21.13
N LEU A 190 69.18 -19.85 20.85
CA LEU A 190 68.56 -19.78 19.52
C LEU A 190 68.33 -18.34 19.07
N LYS A 191 67.93 -17.44 19.99
CA LYS A 191 67.79 -16.02 19.69
C LYS A 191 69.12 -15.39 19.28
N GLU A 192 70.19 -15.68 20.00
CA GLU A 192 71.54 -15.21 19.65
C GLU A 192 72.01 -15.77 18.31
N PHE A 193 71.74 -17.05 18.03
CA PHE A 193 72.06 -17.67 16.74
C PHE A 193 71.37 -16.95 15.59
N PHE A 194 70.05 -16.72 15.65
CA PHE A 194 69.31 -16.09 14.56
C PHE A 194 69.63 -14.59 14.37
N GLU A 195 70.24 -13.91 15.34
CA GLU A 195 70.81 -12.56 15.13
C GLU A 195 72.05 -12.57 14.23
N THR A 196 72.76 -13.71 14.15
CA THR A 196 73.91 -13.88 13.24
C THR A 196 73.51 -14.25 11.81
N GLN A 197 72.25 -14.65 11.61
CA GLN A 197 71.74 -15.14 10.33
C GLN A 197 71.18 -13.98 9.46
N PRO A 198 71.09 -14.14 8.13
CA PRO A 198 70.53 -13.11 7.26
C PRO A 198 69.07 -12.81 7.60
N LYS A 199 68.68 -11.53 7.48
CA LYS A 199 67.33 -11.05 7.78
C LYS A 199 66.33 -11.45 6.68
N PHE A 200 65.05 -11.54 7.04
CA PHE A 200 63.97 -12.04 6.17
C PHE A 200 62.64 -11.32 6.40
N GLY A 201 61.72 -11.45 5.44
CA GLY A 201 60.39 -10.86 5.48
C GLY A 201 60.34 -9.37 5.11
N PRO A 202 59.14 -8.78 5.10
CA PRO A 202 58.87 -7.43 4.59
C PRO A 202 59.57 -6.32 5.40
N ASP A 203 59.74 -6.52 6.71
CA ASP A 203 60.38 -5.55 7.61
C ASP A 203 61.88 -5.81 7.80
N ASN A 204 62.44 -6.77 7.05
CA ASN A 204 63.85 -7.17 7.10
C ASN A 204 64.35 -7.41 8.53
N LEU A 205 63.76 -8.40 9.22
CA LEU A 205 64.02 -8.75 10.62
C LEU A 205 64.76 -10.10 10.73
N ASN A 206 65.34 -10.42 11.88
CA ASN A 206 65.76 -11.80 12.16
C ASN A 206 64.52 -12.71 12.24
N LEU A 207 64.72 -14.02 12.03
CA LEU A 207 63.60 -14.98 11.89
C LEU A 207 62.70 -15.00 13.14
N ILE A 208 63.29 -14.99 14.35
CA ILE A 208 62.53 -15.02 15.61
C ILE A 208 61.68 -13.75 15.78
N ASP A 209 62.24 -12.57 15.53
CA ASP A 209 61.51 -11.30 15.66
C ASP A 209 60.43 -11.16 14.58
N LEU A 210 60.62 -11.75 13.40
CA LEU A 210 59.59 -11.85 12.37
C LEU A 210 58.43 -12.70 12.87
N LEU A 211 58.69 -13.93 13.35
CA LEU A 211 57.67 -14.86 13.82
C LEU A 211 56.86 -14.33 15.01
N ARG A 212 57.50 -13.55 15.90
CA ARG A 212 56.82 -12.92 17.05
C ARG A 212 56.02 -11.67 16.72
N ARG A 213 56.25 -11.06 15.56
CA ARG A 213 55.68 -9.75 15.23
C ARG A 213 54.15 -9.68 15.30
N PRO A 214 53.38 -10.68 14.82
CA PRO A 214 51.92 -10.67 14.95
C PRO A 214 51.47 -10.61 16.40
N ALA A 215 52.04 -11.45 17.28
CA ALA A 215 51.73 -11.48 18.71
C ALA A 215 52.17 -10.20 19.45
N ILE A 216 53.20 -9.49 18.99
CA ILE A 216 53.60 -8.20 19.56
C ILE A 216 52.69 -7.07 19.10
N ALA A 217 52.31 -7.05 17.82
CA ALA A 217 51.49 -6.00 17.24
C ALA A 217 50.03 -6.08 17.73
N VAL A 218 49.51 -7.30 17.89
CA VAL A 218 48.14 -7.56 18.33
C VAL A 218 48.12 -8.66 19.41
N PRO A 219 48.46 -8.32 20.67
CA PRO A 219 48.74 -9.33 21.70
C PRO A 219 47.54 -10.13 22.18
N HIS A 220 46.34 -9.57 22.14
CA HIS A 220 45.16 -10.17 22.78
C HIS A 220 44.05 -10.58 21.81
N SER A 221 44.33 -10.68 20.51
CA SER A 221 43.32 -11.04 19.51
C SER A 221 43.90 -11.95 18.43
N LEU A 222 43.41 -13.20 18.37
CA LEU A 222 43.78 -14.18 17.34
C LEU A 222 43.37 -13.71 15.93
N SER A 223 42.15 -13.18 15.79
CA SER A 223 41.67 -12.63 14.51
C SER A 223 42.49 -11.42 14.06
N GLY A 224 42.88 -10.53 14.98
CA GLY A 224 43.74 -9.41 14.66
C GLY A 224 45.18 -9.81 14.32
N GLN A 225 45.70 -10.92 14.87
CA GLN A 225 46.99 -11.48 14.46
C GLN A 225 46.94 -12.04 13.02
N LEU A 226 45.88 -12.77 12.68
CA LEU A 226 45.66 -13.26 11.32
C LEU A 226 45.49 -12.12 10.31
N ASP A 227 44.74 -11.06 10.65
CA ASP A 227 44.62 -9.88 9.78
C ASP A 227 45.95 -9.13 9.63
N TYR A 228 46.77 -9.06 10.70
CA TYR A 228 48.14 -8.53 10.59
C TYR A 228 48.98 -9.33 9.60
N MET A 229 48.96 -10.66 9.68
CA MET A 229 49.65 -11.55 8.73
C MET A 229 49.11 -11.38 7.31
N ARG A 230 47.79 -11.24 7.12
CA ARG A 230 47.19 -10.95 5.81
C ARG A 230 47.76 -9.69 5.17
N GLN A 231 47.78 -8.59 5.93
CA GLN A 231 48.19 -7.28 5.44
C GLN A 231 49.70 -7.20 5.20
N ARG A 232 50.52 -7.79 6.10
CA ARG A 232 51.99 -7.65 6.06
C ARG A 232 52.68 -8.80 5.35
N TRP A 233 52.15 -10.01 5.43
CA TRP A 233 52.76 -11.22 4.85
C TRP A 233 52.06 -11.72 3.59
N GLY A 234 51.10 -10.98 3.03
CA GLY A 234 50.35 -11.39 1.84
C GLY A 234 51.24 -11.85 0.65
N HIS A 235 52.37 -11.17 0.40
CA HIS A 235 53.34 -11.58 -0.63
C HIS A 235 54.10 -12.88 -0.30
N LEU A 236 54.27 -13.21 0.99
CA LEU A 236 54.89 -14.46 1.43
C LEU A 236 53.91 -15.64 1.31
N LEU A 237 52.62 -15.40 1.57
CA LEU A 237 51.57 -16.41 1.64
C LEU A 237 51.05 -16.87 0.28
N GLY A 238 51.07 -16.04 -0.77
CA GLY A 238 50.59 -16.43 -2.11
C GLY A 238 49.14 -16.93 -2.10
N ASP A 239 48.87 -18.09 -2.71
CA ASP A 239 47.53 -18.69 -2.80
C ASP A 239 46.90 -19.04 -1.42
N TYR A 240 47.71 -19.13 -0.36
CA TYR A 240 47.23 -19.40 1.00
C TYR A 240 46.44 -18.24 1.62
N ILE A 241 46.46 -17.05 0.99
CA ILE A 241 45.70 -15.89 1.46
C ILE A 241 44.18 -16.13 1.45
N PHE A 242 43.65 -16.86 0.46
CA PHE A 242 42.21 -17.16 0.38
C PHE A 242 41.72 -18.05 1.53
N ARG A 243 42.59 -18.94 2.04
CA ARG A 243 42.27 -19.78 3.20
C ARG A 243 42.32 -19.01 4.50
N LEU A 244 43.29 -18.09 4.65
CA LEU A 244 43.32 -17.15 5.78
C LEU A 244 42.06 -16.29 5.84
N LEU A 245 41.60 -15.81 4.68
CA LEU A 245 40.34 -15.08 4.55
C LEU A 245 39.14 -15.94 5.00
N SER A 246 39.11 -17.22 4.62
CA SER A 246 38.05 -18.16 5.04
C SER A 246 38.05 -18.41 6.56
N SER A 247 39.22 -18.49 7.20
CA SER A 247 39.32 -18.60 8.67
C SER A 247 38.91 -17.32 9.39
N LEU A 248 39.25 -16.14 8.86
CA LEU A 248 38.76 -14.86 9.39
C LEU A 248 37.23 -14.76 9.30
N ASP A 249 36.66 -15.24 8.20
CA ASP A 249 35.20 -15.30 8.01
C ASP A 249 34.54 -16.24 9.02
N PHE A 250 35.14 -17.40 9.28
CA PHE A 250 34.65 -18.36 10.28
C PHE A 250 34.63 -17.77 11.69
N ILE A 251 35.67 -17.02 12.09
CA ILE A 251 35.71 -16.31 13.39
C ILE A 251 34.67 -15.19 13.41
N SER A 252 34.58 -14.41 12.33
CA SER A 252 33.59 -13.32 12.23
C SER A 252 32.15 -13.84 12.30
N GLU A 253 31.89 -15.05 11.83
CA GLU A 253 30.58 -15.69 11.90
C GLU A 253 30.21 -16.07 13.34
N GLU A 254 31.13 -16.67 14.11
CA GLU A 254 30.94 -16.98 15.53
C GLU A 254 30.85 -15.74 16.44
N ASP A 255 31.53 -14.64 16.08
CA ASP A 255 31.55 -13.39 16.86
C ASP A 255 30.36 -12.45 16.59
N LYS A 256 29.52 -12.74 15.59
CA LYS A 256 28.36 -11.89 15.26
C LYS A 256 27.32 -11.91 16.39
N ALA A 257 27.08 -10.73 16.97
CA ALA A 257 26.00 -10.53 17.93
C ALA A 257 24.62 -10.70 17.25
N ILE A 258 23.79 -11.58 17.81
CA ILE A 258 22.45 -11.88 17.32
C ILE A 258 21.50 -10.78 17.81
N PHE A 259 21.13 -9.85 16.94
CA PHE A 259 20.08 -8.86 17.21
C PHE A 259 18.78 -9.26 16.51
N GLN A 260 17.68 -9.35 17.25
CA GLN A 260 16.34 -9.58 16.69
C GLN A 260 15.73 -8.24 16.24
N GLY A 261 15.34 -8.14 14.96
CA GLY A 261 14.49 -7.07 14.45
C GLY A 261 14.74 -6.74 12.97
N PRO A 262 13.70 -6.26 12.24
CA PRO A 262 13.87 -5.77 10.87
C PRO A 262 14.77 -4.52 10.85
N GLY A 263 15.70 -4.46 9.89
CA GLY A 263 16.59 -3.31 9.70
C GLY A 263 15.83 -2.02 9.33
N PRO A 264 16.43 -0.83 9.54
CA PRO A 264 15.78 0.44 9.26
C PRO A 264 15.53 0.65 7.75
N ALA A 265 14.35 1.18 7.40
CA ALA A 265 14.06 1.66 6.04
C ALA A 265 15.02 2.81 5.68
N ARG A 266 15.55 2.80 4.45
CA ARG A 266 16.51 3.80 3.94
C ARG A 266 15.99 4.40 2.65
N VAL A 267 16.40 5.64 2.36
CA VAL A 267 16.13 6.31 1.08
C VAL A 267 16.86 5.58 -0.04
N TYR A 268 16.19 5.40 -1.19
CA TYR A 268 16.82 4.80 -2.36
C TYR A 268 17.92 5.70 -2.93
N ASP A 269 19.10 5.12 -3.08
CA ASP A 269 20.23 5.70 -3.78
C ASP A 269 20.46 4.87 -5.04
N PHE A 270 20.33 5.52 -6.20
CA PHE A 270 20.50 4.89 -7.51
C PHE A 270 21.93 5.01 -8.04
N THR A 271 22.89 5.51 -7.24
CA THR A 271 24.29 5.58 -7.65
C THR A 271 24.85 4.21 -8.04
N GLY A 272 25.42 4.13 -9.25
CA GLY A 272 25.98 2.90 -9.81
C GLY A 272 25.00 2.07 -10.67
N LEU A 273 23.68 2.29 -10.57
CA LEU A 273 22.70 1.67 -11.49
C LEU A 273 22.79 2.24 -12.92
N ASP A 274 23.36 3.43 -13.11
CA ASP A 274 23.64 3.99 -14.44
C ASP A 274 24.54 3.09 -15.31
N LEU A 275 25.38 2.27 -14.68
CA LEU A 275 26.26 1.32 -15.36
C LEU A 275 25.52 0.05 -15.82
N GLU A 276 24.34 -0.22 -15.27
CA GLU A 276 23.50 -1.37 -15.59
C GLU A 276 22.59 -1.08 -16.80
N ILE A 277 22.35 -2.12 -17.60
CA ILE A 277 21.55 -2.02 -18.83
C ILE A 277 20.06 -1.91 -18.48
N GLU A 278 19.37 -0.94 -19.07
CA GLU A 278 17.90 -0.79 -18.99
C GLU A 278 17.19 -1.87 -19.84
N ARG A 279 16.38 -2.73 -19.19
CA ARG A 279 15.66 -3.87 -19.80
C ARG A 279 14.27 -4.09 -19.20
N PHE A 280 13.47 -3.03 -19.16
CA PHE A 280 12.08 -3.11 -18.73
C PHE A 280 11.26 -4.11 -19.56
N SER A 281 10.43 -4.91 -18.89
CA SER A 281 9.42 -5.72 -19.57
C SER A 281 8.24 -4.84 -20.02
N PRO A 282 7.68 -5.11 -21.22
CA PRO A 282 6.51 -4.40 -21.70
C PRO A 282 5.30 -4.74 -20.85
N ASP A 283 4.49 -3.73 -20.51
CA ASP A 283 3.21 -3.95 -19.85
C ASP A 283 2.11 -4.18 -20.90
N SER A 284 1.23 -5.16 -20.66
CA SER A 284 -0.01 -5.31 -21.44
C SER A 284 -1.07 -4.31 -20.95
N ASP A 285 -2.02 -3.91 -21.79
CA ASP A 285 -2.98 -2.81 -21.52
C ASP A 285 -3.71 -2.87 -20.16
N TRP A 286 -3.96 -4.07 -19.64
CA TRP A 286 -4.66 -4.23 -18.37
C TRP A 286 -3.75 -4.08 -17.13
N MET A 287 -2.46 -4.41 -17.26
CA MET A 287 -1.48 -4.50 -16.15
C MET A 287 -1.30 -3.18 -15.39
N PRO A 288 -1.19 -2.01 -16.04
CA PRO A 288 -1.06 -0.74 -15.34
C PRO A 288 -2.30 -0.45 -14.48
N SER A 289 -3.49 -0.85 -14.95
CA SER A 289 -4.76 -0.51 -14.30
C SER A 289 -5.15 -1.41 -13.11
N VAL A 290 -4.31 -2.38 -12.76
CA VAL A 290 -4.61 -3.38 -11.71
C VAL A 290 -4.64 -2.72 -10.34
N VAL A 291 -5.74 -2.99 -9.62
CA VAL A 291 -5.86 -2.79 -8.17
C VAL A 291 -6.00 -4.18 -7.56
N LEU A 292 -5.07 -4.53 -6.67
CA LEU A 292 -4.97 -5.88 -6.09
C LEU A 292 -5.53 -5.88 -4.67
N ILE A 293 -6.32 -6.90 -4.33
CA ILE A 293 -6.70 -7.21 -2.95
C ILE A 293 -6.17 -8.58 -2.55
N ALA A 294 -5.48 -8.64 -1.42
CA ALA A 294 -4.96 -9.87 -0.84
C ALA A 294 -5.98 -10.48 0.13
N LYS A 295 -6.26 -11.78 0.01
CA LYS A 295 -7.11 -12.52 0.95
C LYS A 295 -6.43 -13.83 1.33
N ASN A 296 -6.18 -14.02 2.63
CA ASN A 296 -5.92 -15.34 3.20
C ASN A 296 -7.15 -16.24 3.00
N ILE A 297 -7.03 -17.29 2.18
CA ILE A 297 -8.20 -18.02 1.68
C ILE A 297 -8.99 -18.69 2.81
N PHE A 298 -8.34 -19.40 3.72
CA PHE A 298 -9.02 -20.15 4.79
C PHE A 298 -9.77 -19.21 5.75
N VAL A 299 -9.10 -18.14 6.18
CA VAL A 299 -9.71 -17.11 7.03
C VAL A 299 -10.87 -16.42 6.31
N TRP A 300 -10.71 -16.10 5.01
CA TRP A 300 -11.75 -15.46 4.22
C TRP A 300 -12.97 -16.35 4.04
N LEU A 301 -12.79 -17.65 3.76
CA LEU A 301 -13.90 -18.60 3.62
C LEU A 301 -14.70 -18.76 4.92
N ASP A 302 -14.04 -18.77 6.09
CA ASP A 302 -14.71 -18.77 7.40
C ASP A 302 -15.51 -17.47 7.62
N GLN A 303 -14.91 -16.31 7.33
CA GLN A 303 -15.58 -15.00 7.42
C GLN A 303 -16.79 -14.91 6.48
N LEU A 304 -16.66 -15.37 5.23
CA LEU A 304 -17.76 -15.43 4.28
C LEU A 304 -18.86 -16.37 4.76
N SER A 305 -18.50 -17.52 5.36
CA SER A 305 -19.48 -18.45 5.91
C SER A 305 -20.35 -17.79 6.98
N LYS A 306 -19.72 -16.99 7.85
CA LYS A 306 -20.40 -16.20 8.88
C LYS A 306 -21.24 -15.07 8.27
N GLN A 307 -20.70 -14.34 7.29
CA GLN A 307 -21.37 -13.21 6.63
C GLN A 307 -22.64 -13.65 5.88
N TYR A 308 -22.55 -14.72 5.09
CA TYR A 308 -23.65 -15.21 4.24
C TYR A 308 -24.50 -16.29 4.92
N GLN A 309 -24.20 -16.63 6.18
CA GLN A 309 -24.92 -17.62 7.00
C GLN A 309 -25.07 -18.98 6.29
N ARG A 310 -24.04 -19.42 5.56
CA ARG A 310 -24.00 -20.71 4.86
C ARG A 310 -22.59 -21.30 4.90
N PRO A 311 -22.41 -22.63 4.88
CA PRO A 311 -21.08 -23.24 4.88
C PRO A 311 -20.35 -22.97 3.56
N ILE A 312 -19.19 -22.31 3.64
CA ILE A 312 -18.31 -22.01 2.51
C ILE A 312 -16.92 -22.55 2.85
N TYR A 313 -16.55 -23.68 2.26
CA TYR A 313 -15.29 -24.38 2.52
C TYR A 313 -14.42 -24.58 1.28
N GLN A 314 -14.99 -24.42 0.08
CA GLN A 314 -14.31 -24.63 -1.21
C GLN A 314 -14.35 -23.35 -2.04
N LEU A 315 -13.43 -23.25 -3.02
CA LEU A 315 -13.28 -22.06 -3.87
C LEU A 315 -14.55 -21.75 -4.68
N ASP A 316 -15.26 -22.77 -5.16
CA ASP A 316 -16.50 -22.63 -5.92
C ASP A 316 -17.71 -22.26 -5.06
N HIS A 317 -17.63 -22.42 -3.73
CA HIS A 317 -18.69 -21.99 -2.81
C HIS A 317 -18.70 -20.46 -2.58
N ILE A 318 -17.63 -19.75 -2.99
CA ILE A 318 -17.55 -18.29 -2.86
C ILE A 318 -18.75 -17.66 -3.60
N PRO A 319 -19.58 -16.83 -2.93
CA PRO A 319 -20.79 -16.26 -3.51
C PRO A 319 -20.50 -15.34 -4.70
N ASP A 320 -21.42 -15.31 -5.66
CA ASP A 320 -21.37 -14.39 -6.79
C ASP A 320 -21.50 -12.94 -6.32
N GLU A 321 -22.33 -12.71 -5.31
CA GLU A 321 -22.54 -11.41 -4.66
C GLU A 321 -21.24 -10.82 -4.10
N GLU A 322 -20.33 -11.68 -3.62
CA GLU A 322 -19.04 -11.26 -3.10
C GLU A 322 -18.10 -10.81 -4.23
N LEU A 323 -18.09 -11.55 -5.34
CA LEU A 323 -17.30 -11.19 -6.53
C LEU A 323 -17.84 -9.91 -7.17
N ASP A 324 -19.17 -9.77 -7.25
CA ASP A 324 -19.84 -8.55 -7.73
C ASP A 324 -19.49 -7.35 -6.84
N ARG A 325 -19.43 -7.54 -5.52
CA ARG A 325 -19.01 -6.51 -4.58
C ARG A 325 -17.58 -6.06 -4.83
N LEU A 326 -16.61 -6.98 -4.91
CA LEU A 326 -15.21 -6.66 -5.19
C LEU A 326 -15.03 -5.93 -6.53
N ALA A 327 -15.70 -6.40 -7.58
CA ALA A 327 -15.68 -5.75 -8.89
C ALA A 327 -16.28 -4.34 -8.82
N SER A 328 -17.41 -4.17 -8.11
CA SER A 328 -18.05 -2.87 -7.93
C SER A 328 -17.16 -1.88 -7.17
N TRP A 329 -16.35 -2.34 -6.22
CA TRP A 329 -15.39 -1.50 -5.49
C TRP A 329 -14.20 -1.04 -6.36
N GLY A 330 -14.03 -1.59 -7.56
CA GLY A 330 -12.98 -1.21 -8.50
C GLY A 330 -11.75 -2.12 -8.47
N PHE A 331 -11.80 -3.25 -7.76
CA PHE A 331 -10.73 -4.24 -7.79
C PHE A 331 -10.69 -4.96 -9.14
N LYS A 332 -9.48 -5.26 -9.62
CA LYS A 332 -9.23 -6.01 -10.85
C LYS A 332 -8.35 -7.23 -10.64
N GLY A 333 -7.67 -7.31 -9.50
CA GLY A 333 -6.88 -8.47 -9.09
C GLY A 333 -7.34 -8.98 -7.72
N LEU A 334 -7.48 -10.29 -7.59
CA LEU A 334 -7.77 -10.99 -6.34
C LEU A 334 -6.63 -11.98 -6.05
N TRP A 335 -5.78 -11.65 -5.10
CA TRP A 335 -4.70 -12.51 -4.64
C TRP A 335 -5.17 -13.43 -3.52
N LEU A 336 -5.15 -14.73 -3.80
CA LEU A 336 -5.52 -15.76 -2.86
C LEU A 336 -4.25 -16.37 -2.26
N ILE A 337 -4.06 -16.14 -0.96
CA ILE A 337 -2.87 -16.62 -0.23
C ILE A 337 -3.14 -18.01 0.31
N GLY A 338 -2.23 -18.95 0.01
CA GLY A 338 -2.26 -20.30 0.57
C GLY A 338 -3.20 -21.25 -0.17
N LEU A 339 -3.22 -21.16 -1.50
CA LEU A 339 -3.97 -22.01 -2.43
C LEU A 339 -3.38 -23.42 -2.60
N TRP A 340 -2.08 -23.54 -2.43
CA TRP A 340 -1.31 -24.73 -2.77
C TRP A 340 -1.35 -25.79 -1.66
N GLU A 341 -1.13 -27.05 -2.04
CA GLU A 341 -1.04 -28.17 -1.11
C GLU A 341 0.19 -28.03 -0.19
N ARG A 342 -0.05 -28.12 1.11
CA ARG A 342 0.93 -27.74 2.14
C ARG A 342 1.59 -28.96 2.78
N SER A 343 2.78 -28.75 3.33
CA SER A 343 3.56 -29.73 4.08
C SER A 343 2.83 -30.26 5.33
N SER A 344 2.63 -31.57 5.42
CA SER A 344 2.08 -32.21 6.62
C SER A 344 3.04 -32.11 7.81
N ALA A 345 4.35 -32.16 7.53
CA ALA A 345 5.40 -31.97 8.51
C ALA A 345 5.35 -30.57 9.13
N SER A 346 5.16 -29.50 8.33
CA SER A 346 5.01 -28.12 8.83
C SER A 346 3.87 -28.01 9.85
N GLN A 347 2.72 -28.64 9.57
CA GLN A 347 1.60 -28.69 10.52
C GLN A 347 2.00 -29.40 11.81
N ARG A 348 2.62 -30.57 11.70
CA ARG A 348 3.00 -31.40 12.85
C ARG A 348 3.98 -30.69 13.77
N ILE A 349 4.95 -29.98 13.21
CA ILE A 349 5.95 -29.19 13.96
C ILE A 349 5.25 -28.14 14.83
N LYS A 350 4.31 -27.37 14.26
CA LYS A 350 3.59 -26.31 14.98
C LYS A 350 2.73 -26.88 16.11
N GLN A 351 2.11 -28.04 15.89
CA GLN A 351 1.36 -28.75 16.93
C GLN A 351 2.26 -29.20 18.08
N LEU A 352 3.44 -29.73 17.78
CA LEU A 352 4.43 -30.15 18.79
C LEU A 352 4.94 -28.97 19.62
N ARG A 353 5.03 -27.75 19.04
CA ARG A 353 5.38 -26.52 19.76
C ARG A 353 4.21 -25.89 20.55
N GLY A 354 3.07 -26.58 20.65
CA GLY A 354 1.99 -26.17 21.55
C GLY A 354 0.82 -25.43 20.90
N ASN A 355 0.69 -25.41 19.56
CA ASN A 355 -0.53 -24.93 18.89
C ASN A 355 -1.27 -26.08 18.17
N PRO A 356 -2.23 -26.76 18.86
CA PRO A 356 -2.94 -27.91 18.29
C PRO A 356 -3.82 -27.57 17.08
N GLU A 357 -4.30 -26.33 16.97
CA GLU A 357 -5.18 -25.87 15.88
C GLU A 357 -4.42 -25.31 14.66
N ALA A 358 -3.08 -25.20 14.75
CA ALA A 358 -2.26 -24.66 13.66
C ALA A 358 -2.35 -25.49 12.38
N VAL A 359 -2.39 -24.81 11.24
CA VAL A 359 -2.23 -25.41 9.91
C VAL A 359 -0.77 -25.25 9.46
N ALA A 360 -0.36 -26.07 8.49
CA ALA A 360 0.90 -25.91 7.79
C ALA A 360 1.07 -24.48 7.26
N SER A 361 2.32 -24.00 7.25
CA SER A 361 2.67 -22.71 6.64
C SER A 361 2.23 -22.70 5.18
N ALA A 362 1.60 -21.60 4.73
CA ALA A 362 1.23 -21.41 3.33
C ALA A 362 2.44 -21.45 2.37
N TYR A 363 3.65 -21.20 2.87
CA TYR A 363 4.89 -21.21 2.08
C TYR A 363 5.74 -22.48 2.26
N SER A 364 5.34 -23.41 3.14
CA SER A 364 5.93 -24.75 3.19
C SER A 364 5.13 -25.69 2.30
N LEU A 365 5.47 -25.67 1.01
CA LEU A 365 4.72 -26.34 -0.04
C LEU A 365 5.13 -27.81 -0.21
N SER A 366 4.14 -28.69 -0.33
CA SER A 366 4.38 -30.07 -0.75
C SER A 366 4.53 -30.16 -2.27
N ASP A 367 3.62 -29.50 -3.00
CA ASP A 367 3.60 -29.40 -4.46
C ASP A 367 2.73 -28.20 -4.92
N TYR A 368 2.91 -27.72 -6.15
CA TYR A 368 2.12 -26.63 -6.77
C TYR A 368 0.78 -27.12 -7.33
N GLN A 369 0.05 -27.87 -6.52
CA GLN A 369 -1.32 -28.33 -6.81
C GLN A 369 -2.32 -27.57 -5.93
N ILE A 370 -3.49 -27.25 -6.46
CA ILE A 370 -4.54 -26.60 -5.65
C ILE A 370 -4.99 -27.57 -4.55
N ALA A 371 -5.01 -27.08 -3.31
CA ALA A 371 -5.22 -27.93 -2.15
C ALA A 371 -6.55 -28.69 -2.24
N ALA A 372 -6.52 -29.99 -1.91
CA ALA A 372 -7.71 -30.85 -2.01
C ALA A 372 -8.85 -30.38 -1.09
N GLU A 373 -8.51 -29.83 0.09
CA GLU A 373 -9.48 -29.27 1.03
C GLU A 373 -10.21 -28.01 0.51
N LEU A 374 -9.63 -27.32 -0.48
CA LEU A 374 -10.24 -26.17 -1.16
C LEU A 374 -11.09 -26.57 -2.38
N GLY A 375 -11.22 -27.88 -2.66
CA GLY A 375 -11.96 -28.44 -3.79
C GLY A 375 -11.11 -28.73 -5.04
N GLY A 376 -9.79 -28.51 -4.96
CA GLY A 376 -8.84 -28.83 -6.03
C GLY A 376 -9.06 -28.04 -7.34
N GLU A 377 -8.55 -28.61 -8.43
CA GLU A 377 -8.53 -27.97 -9.76
C GLU A 377 -9.91 -27.70 -10.37
N GLU A 378 -10.95 -28.44 -9.96
CA GLU A 378 -12.32 -28.22 -10.45
C GLU A 378 -12.94 -26.97 -9.84
N SER A 379 -12.88 -26.85 -8.50
CA SER A 379 -13.37 -25.66 -7.79
C SER A 379 -12.62 -24.40 -8.18
N TYR A 380 -11.29 -24.50 -8.38
CA TYR A 380 -10.49 -23.40 -8.91
C TYR A 380 -10.96 -22.95 -10.31
N ARG A 381 -11.14 -23.86 -11.27
CA ARG A 381 -11.59 -23.50 -12.63
C ARG A 381 -12.96 -22.83 -12.63
N ASN A 382 -13.86 -23.29 -11.76
CA ASN A 382 -15.17 -22.66 -11.56
C ASN A 382 -15.02 -21.21 -11.07
N LEU A 383 -14.27 -20.99 -9.98
CA LEU A 383 -14.03 -19.66 -9.44
C LEU A 383 -13.34 -18.75 -10.46
N HIS A 384 -12.32 -19.24 -11.15
CA HIS A 384 -11.59 -18.51 -12.18
C HIS A 384 -12.53 -18.00 -13.27
N ALA A 385 -13.41 -18.86 -13.81
CA ALA A 385 -14.37 -18.47 -14.84
C ALA A 385 -15.34 -17.39 -14.35
N ARG A 386 -15.88 -17.52 -13.13
CA ARG A 386 -16.82 -16.56 -12.54
C ARG A 386 -16.17 -15.21 -12.21
N ALA A 387 -14.92 -15.22 -11.73
CA ALA A 387 -14.13 -14.02 -11.48
C ALA A 387 -13.79 -13.31 -12.80
N TRP A 388 -13.37 -14.06 -13.82
CA TRP A 388 -13.02 -13.51 -15.12
C TRP A 388 -14.18 -12.78 -15.81
N GLN A 389 -15.40 -13.34 -15.73
CA GLN A 389 -16.62 -12.70 -16.25
C GLN A 389 -16.89 -11.31 -15.62
N ARG A 390 -16.37 -11.06 -14.42
CA ARG A 390 -16.50 -9.80 -13.68
C ARG A 390 -15.27 -8.89 -13.81
N GLY A 391 -14.31 -9.26 -14.64
CA GLY A 391 -13.05 -8.53 -14.82
C GLY A 391 -12.03 -8.72 -13.69
N LEU A 392 -12.26 -9.68 -12.78
CA LEU A 392 -11.34 -10.02 -11.70
C LEU A 392 -10.34 -11.09 -12.16
N ARG A 393 -9.06 -10.75 -12.12
CA ARG A 393 -7.95 -11.67 -12.38
C ARG A 393 -7.49 -12.30 -11.08
N LEU A 394 -7.44 -13.63 -11.03
CA LEU A 394 -6.89 -14.32 -9.88
C LEU A 394 -5.36 -14.19 -9.87
N ALA A 395 -4.81 -14.00 -8.68
CA ALA A 395 -3.39 -13.99 -8.43
C ALA A 395 -3.02 -15.07 -7.42
N SER A 396 -1.82 -15.62 -7.54
CA SER A 396 -1.27 -16.61 -6.62
C SER A 396 0.10 -16.18 -6.09
N ASP A 397 0.43 -16.66 -4.89
CA ASP A 397 1.82 -16.69 -4.43
C ASP A 397 2.62 -17.77 -5.18
N MET A 398 3.92 -17.55 -5.32
CA MET A 398 4.88 -18.54 -5.79
C MET A 398 6.17 -18.40 -4.97
N VAL A 399 6.67 -19.52 -4.44
CA VAL A 399 7.82 -19.58 -3.53
C VAL A 399 8.96 -20.34 -4.21
N PRO A 400 9.84 -19.66 -4.98
CA PRO A 400 10.85 -20.33 -5.79
C PRO A 400 12.06 -20.79 -4.97
N ASN A 401 12.26 -20.25 -3.77
CA ASN A 401 13.52 -20.40 -3.04
C ASN A 401 13.67 -21.78 -2.37
N HIS A 402 12.58 -22.35 -1.86
CA HIS A 402 12.59 -23.56 -1.05
C HIS A 402 11.31 -24.37 -1.23
N MET A 403 11.33 -25.63 -0.78
CA MET A 403 10.16 -26.51 -0.71
C MET A 403 9.89 -26.91 0.75
N GLY A 404 8.74 -27.51 1.06
CA GLY A 404 8.50 -28.11 2.37
C GLY A 404 9.46 -29.29 2.63
N ILE A 405 9.81 -29.52 3.90
CA ILE A 405 10.78 -30.57 4.28
C ILE A 405 10.32 -31.99 3.90
N ASP A 406 9.01 -32.22 3.78
CA ASP A 406 8.39 -33.49 3.37
C ASP A 406 7.81 -33.41 1.94
N SER A 407 8.27 -32.46 1.13
CA SER A 407 7.87 -32.35 -0.28
C SER A 407 8.35 -33.53 -1.11
N ASN A 408 7.66 -33.79 -2.21
CA ASN A 408 8.04 -34.85 -3.16
C ASN A 408 9.49 -34.65 -3.66
N TRP A 409 9.93 -33.40 -3.83
CA TRP A 409 11.29 -33.10 -4.27
C TRP A 409 12.34 -33.53 -3.24
N VAL A 410 12.10 -33.35 -1.93
CA VAL A 410 13.05 -33.80 -0.89
C VAL A 410 13.13 -35.34 -0.83
N ILE A 411 12.00 -36.01 -1.07
CA ILE A 411 11.92 -37.46 -1.05
C ILE A 411 12.65 -38.06 -2.27
N GLU A 412 12.34 -37.57 -3.47
CA GLU A 412 12.76 -38.13 -4.75
C GLU A 412 14.09 -37.57 -5.28
N HIS A 413 14.40 -36.31 -4.97
CA HIS A 413 15.57 -35.57 -5.47
C HIS A 413 16.36 -34.88 -4.35
N PRO A 414 16.90 -35.62 -3.35
CA PRO A 414 17.66 -35.02 -2.26
C PRO A 414 18.95 -34.31 -2.72
N GLU A 415 19.43 -34.58 -3.93
CA GLU A 415 20.55 -33.88 -4.58
C GLU A 415 20.24 -32.46 -5.03
N TRP A 416 18.95 -32.09 -5.18
CA TRP A 416 18.54 -30.74 -5.59
C TRP A 416 18.66 -29.70 -4.47
N PHE A 417 18.94 -30.12 -3.24
CA PHE A 417 18.97 -29.27 -2.06
C PHE A 417 20.39 -29.02 -1.56
N VAL A 418 20.60 -27.84 -0.97
CA VAL A 418 21.86 -27.53 -0.29
C VAL A 418 21.98 -28.45 0.92
N SER A 419 22.99 -29.32 0.92
CA SER A 419 23.11 -30.41 1.90
C SER A 419 24.56 -30.80 2.21
N LEU A 420 24.75 -31.46 3.35
CA LEU A 420 25.99 -32.09 3.78
C LEU A 420 25.78 -33.57 4.09
N ASP A 421 26.83 -34.37 3.94
CA ASP A 421 26.82 -35.79 4.33
C ASP A 421 27.07 -35.99 5.84
N TYR A 422 27.37 -34.91 6.57
CA TYR A 422 27.63 -34.88 8.01
C TYR A 422 26.89 -33.71 8.70
N SER A 423 26.71 -33.80 10.02
CA SER A 423 26.08 -32.72 10.80
C SER A 423 27.04 -31.52 10.88
N PRO A 424 26.62 -30.30 10.49
CA PRO A 424 27.50 -29.13 10.48
C PRO A 424 28.00 -28.76 11.88
N PHE A 425 27.15 -28.98 12.90
CA PHE A 425 27.49 -28.79 14.30
C PHE A 425 27.41 -30.13 15.02
N PRO A 426 28.50 -30.56 15.69
CA PRO A 426 28.51 -31.85 16.37
C PRO A 426 27.71 -31.86 17.70
N ALA A 427 27.26 -30.69 18.18
CA ALA A 427 26.27 -30.57 19.25
C ALA A 427 24.82 -30.87 18.81
N TYR A 428 24.54 -30.86 17.51
CA TYR A 428 23.18 -31.12 17.01
C TYR A 428 22.77 -32.57 17.26
N SER A 429 21.56 -32.72 17.76
CA SER A 429 20.94 -34.01 18.00
C SER A 429 19.60 -34.10 17.26
N PHE A 430 19.33 -35.27 16.67
CA PHE A 430 18.15 -35.52 15.83
C PHE A 430 17.40 -36.73 16.37
N SER A 431 17.08 -36.70 17.68
CA SER A 431 16.40 -37.81 18.38
C SER A 431 14.88 -37.66 18.39
N GLY A 432 14.36 -36.54 17.88
CA GLY A 432 12.95 -36.24 17.74
C GLY A 432 12.14 -37.20 16.85
N VAL A 433 10.86 -36.88 16.70
CA VAL A 433 9.91 -37.70 15.93
C VAL A 433 10.21 -37.67 14.43
N ASN A 434 9.95 -38.77 13.73
CA ASN A 434 9.94 -38.79 12.27
C ASN A 434 8.75 -37.97 11.76
N LEU A 435 9.03 -36.96 10.94
CA LEU A 435 8.05 -36.06 10.33
C LEU A 435 7.69 -36.42 8.88
N SER A 436 8.35 -37.42 8.30
CA SER A 436 8.02 -37.90 6.96
C SER A 436 6.70 -38.68 6.97
N TRP A 437 5.85 -38.40 5.98
CA TRP A 437 4.67 -39.22 5.68
C TRP A 437 4.99 -40.43 4.79
N ASP A 438 6.15 -40.44 4.13
CA ASP A 438 6.60 -41.52 3.23
C ASP A 438 7.52 -42.49 3.96
N GLU A 439 7.18 -43.78 3.97
CA GLU A 439 7.94 -44.84 4.65
C GLU A 439 9.35 -45.06 4.08
N ARG A 440 9.65 -44.60 2.86
CA ARG A 440 10.97 -44.70 2.22
C ARG A 440 12.02 -43.82 2.90
N VAL A 441 11.60 -42.73 3.54
CA VAL A 441 12.49 -41.68 4.06
C VAL A 441 12.09 -41.29 5.48
N GLY A 442 13.06 -41.16 6.39
CA GLY A 442 12.89 -40.52 7.69
C GLY A 442 13.34 -39.06 7.64
N ILE A 443 12.55 -38.15 8.20
CA ILE A 443 12.85 -36.72 8.34
C ILE A 443 12.83 -36.36 9.82
N TYR A 444 13.94 -35.81 10.32
CA TYR A 444 14.13 -35.48 11.73
C TYR A 444 14.67 -34.07 11.87
N ILE A 445 14.03 -33.25 12.70
CA ILE A 445 14.49 -31.90 13.05
C ILE A 445 15.40 -31.97 14.27
N GLU A 446 16.29 -31.00 14.38
CA GLU A 446 17.22 -30.85 15.51
C GLU A 446 16.46 -30.59 16.83
N ASP A 447 16.93 -31.19 17.93
CA ASP A 447 16.17 -31.28 19.17
C ASP A 447 16.04 -29.93 19.93
N HIS A 448 17.05 -29.05 19.88
CA HIS A 448 17.02 -27.70 20.47
C HIS A 448 16.09 -26.73 19.74
N TYR A 449 15.55 -27.12 18.59
CA TYR A 449 14.49 -26.36 17.93
C TYR A 449 13.21 -26.29 18.77
N TYR A 450 12.87 -27.35 19.52
CA TYR A 450 11.61 -27.38 20.28
C TYR A 450 11.61 -26.45 21.50
N ASP A 451 12.78 -26.19 22.08
CA ASP A 451 12.96 -25.32 23.25
C ASP A 451 13.54 -23.93 22.89
N ASN A 452 13.83 -23.68 21.60
CA ASN A 452 14.45 -22.46 21.07
C ASN A 452 15.80 -22.11 21.71
N THR A 453 16.57 -23.12 22.15
CA THR A 453 17.90 -22.90 22.73
C THR A 453 19.00 -22.74 21.67
N ASP A 454 18.74 -23.14 20.42
CA ASP A 454 19.62 -22.90 19.27
C ASP A 454 18.82 -22.70 17.95
N ALA A 455 19.44 -22.07 16.95
CA ALA A 455 18.90 -21.88 15.61
C ALA A 455 19.33 -23.05 14.71
N ALA A 456 18.61 -24.16 14.78
CA ALA A 456 18.84 -25.35 13.95
C ALA A 456 18.91 -25.01 12.45
N VAL A 457 20.10 -25.04 11.83
CA VAL A 457 20.25 -24.65 10.41
C VAL A 457 19.96 -25.76 9.40
N VAL A 458 19.92 -27.01 9.85
CA VAL A 458 19.69 -28.20 9.01
C VAL A 458 18.71 -29.17 9.66
N PHE A 459 18.07 -29.99 8.83
CA PHE A 459 17.35 -31.20 9.25
C PHE A 459 17.99 -32.46 8.68
N LYS A 460 17.79 -33.59 9.35
CA LYS A 460 18.31 -34.89 8.94
C LYS A 460 17.29 -35.63 8.06
N ARG A 461 17.69 -35.98 6.85
CA ARG A 461 17.01 -36.93 5.95
C ARG A 461 17.75 -38.27 5.99
N MET A 462 17.05 -39.36 6.31
CA MET A 462 17.57 -40.72 6.27
C MET A 462 16.79 -41.55 5.26
N ASP A 463 17.50 -42.13 4.29
CA ASP A 463 16.93 -43.12 3.38
C ASP A 463 16.82 -44.47 4.09
N ASN A 464 15.61 -45.00 4.27
CA ASN A 464 15.39 -46.21 5.06
C ASN A 464 15.86 -47.49 4.34
N TRP A 465 16.05 -47.45 3.02
CA TRP A 465 16.48 -48.61 2.24
C TRP A 465 18.00 -48.70 2.11
N THR A 466 18.64 -47.56 1.84
CA THR A 466 20.10 -47.50 1.65
C THR A 466 20.85 -47.17 2.95
N GLY A 467 20.17 -46.61 3.96
CA GLY A 467 20.79 -46.07 5.17
C GLY A 467 21.51 -44.74 4.94
N ASN A 468 21.46 -44.18 3.72
CA ASN A 468 22.11 -42.91 3.39
C ASN A 468 21.49 -41.77 4.20
N THR A 469 22.32 -41.00 4.89
CA THR A 469 21.90 -39.86 5.69
C THR A 469 22.46 -38.58 5.08
N LYS A 470 21.58 -37.60 4.85
CA LYS A 470 21.93 -36.23 4.48
C LYS A 470 21.39 -35.23 5.48
N TYR A 471 22.13 -34.14 5.66
CA TYR A 471 21.73 -32.98 6.46
C TYR A 471 21.43 -31.84 5.51
N ILE A 472 20.15 -31.52 5.34
CA ILE A 472 19.66 -30.55 4.35
C ILE A 472 19.42 -29.21 5.05
N TYR A 473 19.86 -28.11 4.46
CA TYR A 473 19.67 -26.78 5.03
C TYR A 473 18.23 -26.30 4.91
N HIS A 474 17.77 -25.62 5.96
CA HIS A 474 16.51 -24.90 5.96
C HIS A 474 16.61 -23.62 5.11
N GLY A 475 15.49 -23.18 4.52
CA GLY A 475 15.45 -21.90 3.81
C GLY A 475 15.79 -20.73 4.75
N ASN A 476 16.56 -19.77 4.27
CA ASN A 476 17.02 -18.64 5.06
C ASN A 476 17.29 -17.41 4.17
N ASP A 477 16.97 -16.22 4.66
CA ASP A 477 17.17 -14.91 4.01
C ASP A 477 18.43 -14.16 4.53
N GLY A 478 19.21 -14.78 5.41
CA GLY A 478 20.36 -14.20 6.09
C GLY A 478 20.03 -13.60 7.45
N THR A 479 18.82 -13.82 7.97
CA THR A 479 18.49 -13.56 9.38
C THR A 479 18.94 -14.72 10.28
N SER A 480 18.99 -14.49 11.59
CA SER A 480 19.50 -15.47 12.54
C SER A 480 18.61 -16.70 12.74
N MET A 481 17.34 -16.65 12.33
CA MET A 481 16.39 -17.76 12.48
C MET A 481 15.99 -18.33 11.12
N PRO A 482 16.41 -19.56 10.78
CA PRO A 482 15.99 -20.22 9.54
C PRO A 482 14.50 -20.59 9.52
N TRP A 483 13.94 -20.77 8.33
CA TRP A 483 12.58 -21.27 8.12
C TRP A 483 12.56 -22.80 8.26
N ASN A 484 12.48 -23.25 9.51
CA ASN A 484 12.70 -24.64 9.93
C ASN A 484 11.71 -25.70 9.37
N ASP A 485 10.64 -25.27 8.70
CA ASP A 485 9.71 -26.16 8.00
C ASP A 485 9.94 -26.20 6.47
N THR A 486 11.08 -25.69 6.02
CA THR A 486 11.44 -25.61 4.58
C THR A 486 12.81 -26.23 4.30
N ALA A 487 13.06 -26.59 3.04
CA ALA A 487 14.30 -27.16 2.52
C ALA A 487 14.83 -26.30 1.37
N GLN A 488 16.08 -25.81 1.49
CA GLN A 488 16.68 -24.87 0.55
C GLN A 488 17.13 -25.54 -0.76
N LEU A 489 16.67 -25.00 -1.90
CA LEU A 489 17.10 -25.46 -3.23
C LEU A 489 18.50 -24.97 -3.59
N ASN A 490 19.25 -25.82 -4.30
CA ASN A 490 20.59 -25.56 -4.80
C ASN A 490 20.56 -25.02 -6.24
N TYR A 491 20.60 -23.70 -6.37
CA TYR A 491 20.58 -23.00 -7.65
C TYR A 491 21.91 -23.04 -8.41
N LEU A 492 22.98 -23.66 -7.88
CA LEU A 492 24.16 -23.95 -8.70
C LEU A 492 23.88 -25.02 -9.76
N LEU A 493 22.90 -25.89 -9.53
CA LEU A 493 22.53 -26.96 -10.44
C LEU A 493 21.62 -26.44 -11.57
N PRO A 494 22.00 -26.59 -12.85
CA PRO A 494 21.17 -26.15 -13.98
C PRO A 494 19.79 -26.81 -14.04
N GLU A 495 19.72 -28.10 -13.70
CA GLU A 495 18.46 -28.86 -13.67
C GLU A 495 17.45 -28.33 -12.64
N VAL A 496 17.93 -27.87 -11.48
CA VAL A 496 17.08 -27.25 -10.46
C VAL A 496 16.50 -25.94 -10.98
N ARG A 497 17.33 -25.10 -11.61
CA ARG A 497 16.87 -23.84 -12.21
C ARG A 497 15.78 -24.10 -13.24
N GLU A 498 15.99 -25.02 -14.18
CA GLU A 498 14.97 -25.37 -15.19
C GLU A 498 13.68 -25.94 -14.56
N ALA A 499 13.78 -26.82 -13.55
CA ALA A 499 12.61 -27.37 -12.86
C ALA A 499 11.77 -26.27 -12.18
N VAL A 500 12.42 -25.30 -11.56
CA VAL A 500 11.73 -24.13 -10.98
C VAL A 500 11.13 -23.25 -12.07
N VAL A 501 11.85 -22.96 -13.16
CA VAL A 501 11.30 -22.20 -14.30
C VAL A 501 10.04 -22.87 -14.85
N GLN A 502 10.05 -24.19 -15.06
CA GLN A 502 8.87 -24.93 -15.52
C GLN A 502 7.70 -24.86 -14.53
N SER A 503 7.99 -24.86 -13.23
CA SER A 503 6.97 -24.69 -12.19
C SER A 503 6.36 -23.28 -12.25
N ILE A 504 7.18 -22.24 -12.42
CA ILE A 504 6.72 -20.85 -12.61
C ILE A 504 5.84 -20.74 -13.85
N LEU A 505 6.27 -21.31 -14.99
CA LEU A 505 5.48 -21.30 -16.23
C LEU A 505 4.16 -22.08 -16.06
N GLY A 506 4.17 -23.18 -15.30
CA GLY A 506 2.97 -23.92 -14.92
C GLY A 506 1.98 -23.07 -14.11
N VAL A 507 2.48 -22.30 -13.14
CA VAL A 507 1.68 -21.35 -12.36
C VAL A 507 1.17 -20.20 -13.24
N ALA A 508 2.00 -19.63 -14.12
CA ALA A 508 1.62 -18.54 -15.01
C ALA A 508 0.50 -18.90 -15.99
N ARG A 509 0.45 -20.16 -16.44
CA ARG A 509 -0.66 -20.66 -17.27
C ARG A 509 -1.99 -20.71 -16.52
N LYS A 510 -1.97 -20.76 -15.18
CA LYS A 510 -3.17 -20.74 -14.32
C LYS A 510 -3.49 -19.31 -13.85
N PHE A 511 -2.48 -18.55 -13.43
CA PHE A 511 -2.66 -17.25 -12.80
C PHE A 511 -1.98 -16.15 -13.64
N PRO A 512 -2.75 -15.20 -14.19
CA PRO A 512 -2.20 -14.07 -14.94
C PRO A 512 -1.41 -13.08 -14.06
N ILE A 513 -1.49 -13.21 -12.73
CA ILE A 513 -0.75 -12.39 -11.78
C ILE A 513 -0.02 -13.32 -10.80
N ILE A 514 1.30 -13.21 -10.72
CA ILE A 514 2.13 -14.01 -9.81
C ILE A 514 2.88 -13.08 -8.86
N ARG A 515 2.81 -13.37 -7.56
CA ARG A 515 3.65 -12.74 -6.54
C ARG A 515 4.74 -13.71 -6.12
N PHE A 516 5.99 -13.36 -6.38
CA PHE A 516 7.16 -14.11 -5.95
C PHE A 516 7.56 -13.72 -4.52
N ASP A 517 7.61 -14.71 -3.64
CA ASP A 517 8.07 -14.57 -2.26
C ASP A 517 9.60 -14.45 -2.18
N ALA A 518 10.08 -13.55 -1.31
CA ALA A 518 11.49 -13.36 -0.99
C ALA A 518 12.43 -13.35 -2.23
N ALA A 519 12.00 -12.68 -3.31
CA ALA A 519 12.64 -12.77 -4.62
C ALA A 519 14.11 -12.30 -4.61
N MET A 520 14.45 -11.38 -3.70
CA MET A 520 15.83 -10.90 -3.51
C MET A 520 16.82 -12.00 -3.11
N THR A 521 16.36 -13.08 -2.46
CA THR A 521 17.23 -14.20 -2.04
C THR A 521 17.82 -14.98 -3.22
N LEU A 522 17.15 -14.95 -4.38
CA LEU A 522 17.55 -15.66 -5.59
C LEU A 522 18.30 -14.79 -6.61
N ALA A 523 18.43 -13.48 -6.36
CA ALA A 523 19.29 -12.65 -7.18
C ALA A 523 20.74 -13.16 -7.06
N LYS A 524 21.44 -13.34 -8.18
CA LYS A 524 22.77 -13.97 -8.25
C LYS A 524 23.75 -13.46 -7.18
N LYS A 525 23.81 -12.14 -6.99
CA LYS A 525 24.64 -11.48 -5.96
C LYS A 525 24.30 -11.91 -4.53
N HIS A 526 23.02 -12.01 -4.20
CA HIS A 526 22.57 -12.37 -2.86
C HIS A 526 22.63 -13.88 -2.61
N TYR A 527 22.30 -14.68 -3.63
CA TYR A 527 22.44 -16.12 -3.54
C TYR A 527 23.89 -16.51 -3.25
N GLN A 528 24.87 -15.85 -3.90
CA GLN A 528 26.29 -16.00 -3.56
C GLN A 528 26.55 -15.57 -2.11
N ARG A 529 26.16 -14.35 -1.71
CA ARG A 529 26.40 -13.84 -0.35
C ARG A 529 25.86 -14.76 0.76
N LEU A 530 24.70 -15.39 0.53
CA LEU A 530 24.02 -16.21 1.52
C LEU A 530 24.59 -17.63 1.59
N TRP A 531 24.66 -18.32 0.45
CA TRP A 531 24.93 -19.76 0.40
C TRP A 531 26.38 -20.11 0.05
N TYR A 532 27.08 -19.23 -0.67
CA TYR A 532 28.44 -19.44 -1.18
C TYR A 532 29.26 -18.14 -1.09
N PRO A 533 29.44 -17.57 0.12
CA PRO A 533 30.05 -16.25 0.31
C PRO A 533 31.46 -16.19 -0.27
N GLU A 534 31.87 -15.03 -0.77
CA GLU A 534 33.23 -14.86 -1.29
C GLU A 534 34.24 -14.89 -0.12
N PRO A 535 35.35 -15.65 -0.23
CA PRO A 535 36.35 -15.70 0.84
C PRO A 535 36.84 -14.30 1.25
N GLY A 536 36.67 -13.95 2.52
CA GLY A 536 37.06 -12.67 3.12
C GLY A 536 35.92 -11.67 3.31
N THR A 537 34.68 -12.06 3.00
CA THR A 537 33.49 -11.20 3.13
C THR A 537 32.56 -11.61 4.27
N GLY A 538 32.84 -12.73 4.94
CA GLY A 538 32.06 -13.31 6.03
C GLY A 538 30.86 -14.15 5.57
N GLY A 539 30.41 -15.08 6.43
CA GLY A 539 29.19 -15.87 6.23
C GLY A 539 27.94 -15.19 6.80
N ALA A 540 26.83 -15.18 6.04
CA ALA A 540 25.52 -14.73 6.53
C ALA A 540 24.72 -15.87 7.19
N ILE A 541 24.86 -17.10 6.68
CA ILE A 541 24.23 -18.29 7.20
C ILE A 541 25.28 -19.11 7.96
N PRO A 542 25.02 -19.55 9.21
CA PRO A 542 25.97 -20.34 9.96
C PRO A 542 26.42 -21.59 9.21
N SER A 543 27.71 -21.95 9.33
CA SER A 543 28.42 -23.04 8.64
C SER A 543 28.54 -22.90 7.11
N ARG A 544 28.17 -21.76 6.50
CA ARG A 544 28.31 -21.56 5.04
C ARG A 544 29.61 -20.87 4.63
N ALA A 545 30.29 -20.16 5.53
CA ALA A 545 31.60 -19.54 5.23
C ALA A 545 32.64 -20.56 4.73
N GLU A 546 32.61 -21.80 5.23
CA GLU A 546 33.54 -22.87 4.83
C GLU A 546 33.30 -23.40 3.41
N HIS A 547 32.17 -23.08 2.79
CA HIS A 547 31.80 -23.47 1.42
C HIS A 547 31.82 -22.29 0.45
N GLY A 548 32.56 -21.23 0.78
CA GLY A 548 32.68 -20.03 -0.05
C GLY A 548 33.27 -20.31 -1.43
N LEU A 549 32.80 -19.57 -2.44
CA LEU A 549 33.28 -19.65 -3.83
C LEU A 549 33.84 -18.29 -4.25
N THR A 550 34.95 -18.28 -5.01
CA THR A 550 35.40 -17.03 -5.64
C THR A 550 34.37 -16.57 -6.67
N LYS A 551 34.40 -15.28 -7.00
CA LYS A 551 33.48 -14.72 -7.99
C LYS A 551 33.55 -15.44 -9.34
N GLU A 552 34.73 -15.79 -9.81
CA GLU A 552 34.90 -16.51 -11.08
C GLU A 552 34.34 -17.93 -11.03
N GLN A 553 34.55 -18.64 -9.92
CA GLN A 553 34.02 -20.00 -9.73
C GLN A 553 32.49 -19.99 -9.66
N PHE A 554 31.93 -19.04 -8.93
CA PHE A 554 30.48 -18.87 -8.81
C PHE A 554 29.87 -18.46 -10.15
N GLU A 555 30.47 -17.52 -10.88
CA GLU A 555 30.01 -17.12 -12.21
C GLU A 555 30.06 -18.27 -13.23
N ALA A 556 31.01 -19.19 -13.11
CA ALA A 556 31.04 -20.38 -13.96
C ALA A 556 29.89 -21.36 -13.67
N ALA A 557 29.51 -21.53 -12.40
CA ALA A 557 28.42 -22.41 -11.98
C ALA A 557 27.02 -21.79 -12.14
N PHE A 558 26.92 -20.47 -11.98
CA PHE A 558 25.70 -19.67 -12.08
C PHE A 558 25.91 -18.52 -13.09
N PRO A 559 25.98 -18.81 -14.39
CA PRO A 559 26.41 -17.83 -15.40
C PRO A 559 25.39 -16.72 -15.64
N VAL A 560 24.12 -17.08 -15.80
CA VAL A 560 23.02 -16.15 -16.13
C VAL A 560 22.25 -15.81 -14.86
N GLU A 561 21.74 -14.59 -14.77
CA GLU A 561 20.85 -14.18 -13.68
C GLU A 561 19.49 -14.88 -13.80
N PHE A 562 19.10 -15.62 -12.76
CA PHE A 562 17.92 -16.49 -12.79
C PHE A 562 16.64 -15.72 -13.11
N TRP A 563 16.43 -14.58 -12.45
CA TRP A 563 15.24 -13.77 -12.69
C TRP A 563 15.16 -13.18 -14.09
N ARG A 564 16.31 -12.91 -14.72
CA ARG A 564 16.33 -12.46 -16.11
C ARG A 564 15.85 -13.56 -17.04
N GLU A 565 16.35 -14.78 -16.83
CA GLU A 565 15.91 -15.95 -17.58
C GLU A 565 14.42 -16.22 -17.41
N VAL A 566 13.89 -16.13 -16.17
CA VAL A 566 12.45 -16.27 -15.89
C VAL A 566 11.63 -15.22 -16.65
N VAL A 567 12.03 -13.95 -16.62
CA VAL A 567 11.33 -12.86 -17.33
C VAL A 567 11.32 -13.09 -18.82
N ASP A 568 12.46 -13.46 -19.41
CA ASP A 568 12.58 -13.72 -20.85
C ASP A 568 11.70 -14.90 -21.27
N ARG A 569 11.72 -16.01 -20.50
CA ARG A 569 10.89 -17.19 -20.76
C ARG A 569 9.40 -16.90 -20.59
N VAL A 570 9.01 -16.12 -19.58
CA VAL A 570 7.62 -15.69 -19.39
C VAL A 570 7.15 -14.81 -20.55
N ALA A 571 7.97 -13.86 -21.00
CA ALA A 571 7.64 -13.01 -22.15
C ALA A 571 7.50 -13.80 -23.46
N GLU A 572 8.27 -14.88 -23.64
CA GLU A 572 8.19 -15.72 -24.83
C GLU A 572 7.05 -16.75 -24.78
N GLU A 573 6.87 -17.43 -23.64
CA GLU A 573 5.94 -18.56 -23.53
C GLU A 573 4.55 -18.20 -23.01
N VAL A 574 4.46 -17.18 -22.14
CA VAL A 574 3.22 -16.76 -21.45
C VAL A 574 3.17 -15.22 -21.28
N PRO A 575 3.19 -14.44 -22.39
CA PRO A 575 3.42 -12.98 -22.39
C PRO A 575 2.40 -12.13 -21.62
N ASP A 576 1.21 -12.66 -21.35
CA ASP A 576 0.12 -11.94 -20.65
C ASP A 576 0.14 -12.18 -19.13
N THR A 577 1.34 -12.28 -18.54
CA THR A 577 1.54 -12.59 -17.11
C THR A 577 2.22 -11.42 -16.39
N LEU A 578 1.55 -10.90 -15.36
CA LEU A 578 2.08 -9.86 -14.49
C LEU A 578 2.91 -10.47 -13.36
N LEU A 579 4.18 -10.10 -13.29
CA LEU A 579 5.14 -10.59 -12.29
C LEU A 579 5.40 -9.53 -11.20
N LEU A 580 5.09 -9.86 -9.95
CA LEU A 580 5.32 -9.03 -8.78
C LEU A 580 6.45 -9.64 -7.96
N ALA A 581 7.53 -8.89 -7.76
CA ALA A 581 8.63 -9.28 -6.88
C ALA A 581 8.45 -8.69 -5.48
N GLU A 582 8.38 -9.54 -4.47
CA GLU A 582 8.74 -9.11 -3.13
C GLU A 582 10.27 -9.07 -3.03
N ALA A 583 10.83 -7.87 -3.19
CA ALA A 583 12.25 -7.64 -3.00
C ALA A 583 12.44 -6.48 -2.04
N PHE A 584 13.41 -6.63 -1.15
CA PHE A 584 13.86 -5.59 -0.23
C PHE A 584 15.37 -5.34 -0.44
N TRP A 585 15.99 -4.51 0.40
CA TRP A 585 17.42 -4.19 0.39
C TRP A 585 17.90 -3.20 -0.69
N LEU A 586 17.07 -2.21 -1.05
CA LEU A 586 17.41 -1.15 -2.01
C LEU A 586 17.64 -1.69 -3.44
N MET A 587 17.06 -2.86 -3.75
CA MET A 587 17.16 -3.52 -5.06
C MET A 587 15.96 -3.26 -5.96
N GLU A 588 14.99 -2.47 -5.51
CA GLU A 588 13.72 -2.27 -6.18
C GLU A 588 13.94 -1.79 -7.63
N GLY A 589 14.80 -0.79 -7.81
CA GLY A 589 15.23 -0.31 -9.12
C GLY A 589 15.91 -1.38 -9.97
N TYR A 590 16.76 -2.23 -9.38
CA TYR A 590 17.45 -3.32 -10.09
C TYR A 590 16.47 -4.39 -10.59
N PHE A 591 15.49 -4.79 -9.77
CA PHE A 591 14.49 -5.79 -10.14
C PHE A 591 13.63 -5.33 -11.33
N VAL A 592 13.21 -4.08 -11.34
CA VAL A 592 12.33 -3.59 -12.41
C VAL A 592 13.09 -3.13 -13.65
N ARG A 593 14.20 -2.40 -13.47
CA ARG A 593 14.96 -1.81 -14.57
C ARG A 593 15.89 -2.81 -15.24
N THR A 594 16.63 -3.62 -14.47
CA THR A 594 17.68 -4.50 -15.00
C THR A 594 17.17 -5.92 -15.21
N LEU A 595 16.48 -6.50 -14.21
CA LEU A 595 15.94 -7.86 -14.32
C LEU A 595 14.68 -7.91 -15.18
N GLY A 596 13.89 -6.83 -15.19
CA GLY A 596 12.68 -6.72 -16.00
C GLY A 596 11.42 -7.22 -15.29
N MET A 597 11.39 -7.27 -13.95
CA MET A 597 10.13 -7.54 -13.25
C MET A 597 9.10 -6.44 -13.54
N HIS A 598 7.85 -6.84 -13.68
CA HIS A 598 6.79 -5.88 -13.99
C HIS A 598 6.54 -4.96 -12.79
N ARG A 599 6.48 -5.52 -11.58
CA ARG A 599 6.24 -4.77 -10.34
C ARG A 599 7.16 -5.23 -9.21
N VAL A 600 7.47 -4.33 -8.28
CA VAL A 600 8.27 -4.60 -7.08
C VAL A 600 7.69 -3.91 -5.85
N TYR A 601 7.78 -4.55 -4.69
CA TYR A 601 7.26 -4.00 -3.44
C TYR A 601 7.97 -2.71 -3.04
N ASN A 602 7.20 -1.74 -2.54
CA ASN A 602 7.72 -0.47 -2.03
C ASN A 602 7.47 -0.33 -0.53
N SER A 603 8.31 -0.98 0.29
CA SER A 603 8.19 -0.92 1.76
C SER A 603 8.45 0.49 2.32
N ALA A 604 9.17 1.33 1.58
CA ALA A 604 9.39 2.73 1.95
C ALA A 604 8.06 3.51 2.03
N PHE A 605 7.09 3.23 1.13
CA PHE A 605 5.75 3.85 1.18
C PHE A 605 5.11 3.64 2.54
N MET A 606 4.98 2.38 2.98
CA MET A 606 4.30 2.05 4.23
C MET A 606 5.06 2.61 5.44
N ASN A 607 6.36 2.30 5.56
CA ASN A 607 7.14 2.63 6.75
C ASN A 607 7.33 4.14 6.92
N MET A 608 7.72 4.86 5.86
CA MET A 608 8.00 6.30 5.97
C MET A 608 6.72 7.10 6.20
N LEU A 609 5.59 6.74 5.56
CA LEU A 609 4.33 7.45 5.75
C LEU A 609 3.69 7.16 7.12
N ARG A 610 3.84 5.93 7.64
CA ARG A 610 3.43 5.57 9.01
C ARG A 610 4.18 6.42 10.04
N ASP A 611 5.50 6.44 9.92
CA ASP A 611 6.42 7.10 10.85
C ASP A 611 6.57 8.62 10.59
N GLU A 612 5.78 9.18 9.67
CA GLU A 612 5.78 10.61 9.29
C GLU A 612 7.16 11.14 8.83
N LYS A 613 7.97 10.25 8.25
CA LYS A 613 9.24 10.58 7.60
C LYS A 613 9.01 11.14 6.20
N ASN A 614 8.19 12.19 6.11
CA ASN A 614 7.65 12.67 4.84
C ASN A 614 8.74 13.18 3.89
N GLN A 615 9.74 13.86 4.43
CA GLN A 615 10.92 14.32 3.69
C GLN A 615 11.68 13.16 3.03
N GLU A 616 11.89 12.05 3.75
CA GLU A 616 12.58 10.87 3.21
C GLU A 616 11.79 10.26 2.04
N TYR A 617 10.46 10.15 2.18
CA TYR A 617 9.62 9.58 1.14
C TYR A 617 9.46 10.51 -0.08
N ARG A 618 9.37 11.83 0.12
CA ARG A 618 9.41 12.81 -0.99
C ARG A 618 10.73 12.72 -1.74
N LEU A 619 11.85 12.56 -1.02
CA LEU A 619 13.16 12.39 -1.64
C LEU A 619 13.23 11.08 -2.45
N VAL A 620 12.64 9.98 -1.96
CA VAL A 620 12.49 8.73 -2.72
C VAL A 620 11.78 8.96 -4.07
N ILE A 621 10.67 9.69 -4.08
CA ILE A 621 9.95 9.98 -5.33
C ILE A 621 10.78 10.90 -6.23
N LYS A 622 11.37 11.98 -5.69
CA LYS A 622 12.21 12.92 -6.47
C LYS A 622 13.40 12.21 -7.11
N ASN A 623 14.15 11.42 -6.34
CA ASN A 623 15.29 10.64 -6.85
C ASN A 623 14.84 9.65 -7.94
N THR A 624 13.67 9.03 -7.78
CA THR A 624 13.12 8.12 -8.80
C THR A 624 12.77 8.88 -10.09
N LEU A 625 12.14 10.07 -10.00
CA LEU A 625 11.80 10.89 -11.16
C LEU A 625 13.03 11.47 -11.87
N GLU A 626 14.05 11.88 -11.13
CA GLU A 626 15.31 12.42 -11.68
C GLU A 626 16.15 11.33 -12.36
N PHE A 627 16.12 10.11 -11.83
CA PHE A 627 16.81 8.96 -12.42
C PHE A 627 16.01 8.37 -13.60
N ASP A 628 14.87 7.75 -13.31
CA ASP A 628 14.00 7.13 -14.31
C ASP A 628 12.53 7.05 -13.83
N PRO A 629 11.64 7.94 -14.33
CA PRO A 629 10.23 7.95 -13.97
C PRO A 629 9.51 6.61 -14.20
N GLU A 630 9.96 5.79 -15.16
CA GLU A 630 9.36 4.48 -15.45
C GLU A 630 9.44 3.50 -14.27
N ILE A 631 10.34 3.72 -13.32
CA ILE A 631 10.42 2.93 -12.09
C ILE A 631 9.21 3.22 -11.18
N LEU A 632 8.73 4.47 -11.13
CA LEU A 632 7.67 4.89 -10.23
C LEU A 632 6.36 4.11 -10.49
N LYS A 633 6.01 3.88 -11.76
CA LYS A 633 4.80 3.09 -12.12
C LYS A 633 4.94 1.59 -11.85
N ARG A 634 6.12 1.12 -11.47
CA ARG A 634 6.39 -0.29 -11.19
C ARG A 634 6.38 -0.62 -9.69
N TYR A 635 6.26 0.37 -8.82
CA TYR A 635 6.12 0.12 -7.39
C TYR A 635 4.76 -0.46 -7.03
N VAL A 636 4.75 -1.45 -6.15
CA VAL A 636 3.56 -1.91 -5.43
C VAL A 636 3.47 -1.12 -4.12
N ASN A 637 2.51 -0.22 -4.03
CA ASN A 637 2.26 0.57 -2.82
C ASN A 637 1.17 -0.13 -1.99
N PHE A 638 1.43 -0.30 -0.70
CA PHE A 638 0.53 -0.97 0.23
C PHE A 638 0.60 -0.34 1.62
N MET A 639 -0.50 -0.44 2.37
CA MET A 639 -0.57 -0.01 3.79
C MET A 639 -0.29 -1.16 4.75
N ASN A 640 -0.55 -2.39 4.31
CA ASN A 640 -0.17 -3.60 5.01
C ASN A 640 -0.05 -4.76 4.01
N ASN A 641 0.68 -5.78 4.42
CA ASN A 641 0.76 -7.07 3.75
C ASN A 641 0.52 -8.17 4.82
N PRO A 642 0.54 -9.46 4.48
CA PRO A 642 0.33 -10.55 5.44
C PRO A 642 1.37 -10.59 6.58
N ASP A 643 2.60 -10.16 6.31
CA ASP A 643 3.73 -10.21 7.26
C ASP A 643 3.84 -8.98 8.15
N GLU A 644 3.12 -7.90 7.83
CA GLU A 644 3.11 -6.63 8.54
C GLU A 644 1.90 -6.48 9.46
N ARG A 645 1.93 -5.47 10.34
CA ARG A 645 0.78 -5.12 11.19
C ARG A 645 -0.39 -4.63 10.33
N THR A 646 -1.63 -4.80 10.81
CA THR A 646 -2.83 -4.39 10.07
C THR A 646 -2.84 -2.88 9.80
N ALA A 647 -3.49 -2.45 8.72
CA ALA A 647 -3.55 -1.03 8.38
C ALA A 647 -4.21 -0.19 9.48
N VAL A 648 -5.20 -0.74 10.18
CA VAL A 648 -5.88 -0.10 11.32
C VAL A 648 -4.93 0.09 12.50
N ASP A 649 -4.12 -0.92 12.85
CA ASP A 649 -3.12 -0.80 13.93
C ASP A 649 -2.06 0.25 13.61
N GLN A 650 -1.63 0.33 12.34
CA GLN A 650 -0.55 1.21 11.92
C GLN A 650 -0.99 2.68 11.68
N PHE A 651 -2.17 2.90 11.11
CA PHE A 651 -2.62 4.23 10.64
C PHE A 651 -3.90 4.73 11.33
N GLY A 652 -4.55 3.91 12.15
CA GLY A 652 -5.86 4.20 12.72
C GLY A 652 -6.99 4.03 11.70
N LYS A 653 -8.12 4.72 11.93
CA LYS A 653 -9.33 4.66 11.10
C LYS A 653 -9.80 6.01 10.54
N GLU A 654 -9.07 7.08 10.87
CA GLU A 654 -9.47 8.47 10.60
C GLU A 654 -8.70 9.06 9.41
N ASP A 655 -8.60 10.39 9.34
CA ASP A 655 -8.05 11.13 8.19
C ASP A 655 -6.64 10.68 7.78
N LYS A 656 -5.77 10.26 8.71
CA LYS A 656 -4.45 9.71 8.37
C LYS A 656 -4.56 8.44 7.52
N TYR A 657 -5.41 7.49 7.91
CA TYR A 657 -5.64 6.26 7.16
C TYR A 657 -6.12 6.56 5.74
N PHE A 658 -7.13 7.42 5.59
CA PHE A 658 -7.70 7.74 4.29
C PHE A 658 -6.75 8.58 3.42
N GLY A 659 -5.98 9.49 4.01
CA GLY A 659 -4.96 10.25 3.30
C GLY A 659 -3.88 9.35 2.68
N ILE A 660 -3.39 8.36 3.43
CA ILE A 660 -2.45 7.35 2.89
C ILE A 660 -3.12 6.45 1.86
N CYS A 661 -4.37 6.05 2.08
CA CYS A 661 -5.12 5.23 1.13
C CYS A 661 -5.36 5.96 -0.21
N ILE A 662 -5.60 7.28 -0.17
CA ILE A 662 -5.67 8.14 -1.36
C ILE A 662 -4.33 8.15 -2.06
N LEU A 663 -3.22 8.45 -1.36
CA LEU A 663 -1.88 8.39 -1.96
C LEU A 663 -1.60 7.05 -2.63
N MET A 664 -1.92 5.95 -1.96
CA MET A 664 -1.76 4.60 -2.50
C MET A 664 -2.57 4.40 -3.79
N SER A 665 -3.79 4.94 -3.83
CA SER A 665 -4.73 4.80 -4.94
C SER A 665 -4.43 5.71 -6.14
N THR A 666 -3.81 6.88 -5.90
CA THR A 666 -3.62 7.94 -6.91
C THR A 666 -2.18 8.17 -7.34
N LEU A 667 -1.19 7.55 -6.69
CA LEU A 667 0.18 7.52 -7.21
C LEU A 667 0.32 6.53 -8.38
N PRO A 668 1.25 6.76 -9.32
CA PRO A 668 1.67 5.73 -10.27
C PRO A 668 2.18 4.49 -9.53
N GLY A 669 1.86 3.30 -10.04
CA GLY A 669 2.19 2.03 -9.38
C GLY A 669 1.02 1.05 -9.30
N LEU A 670 1.18 -0.03 -8.56
CA LEU A 670 0.10 -0.98 -8.27
C LEU A 670 -0.36 -0.79 -6.82
N PRO A 671 -1.60 -0.29 -6.56
CA PRO A 671 -2.17 -0.29 -5.23
C PRO A 671 -2.55 -1.71 -4.80
N MET A 672 -2.06 -2.13 -3.63
CA MET A 672 -2.39 -3.41 -3.02
C MET A 672 -3.05 -3.21 -1.65
N PHE A 673 -4.25 -3.75 -1.50
CA PHE A 673 -5.01 -3.76 -0.25
C PHE A 673 -4.81 -5.08 0.49
N GLY A 674 -4.55 -5.01 1.79
CA GLY A 674 -4.39 -6.18 2.64
C GLY A 674 -5.72 -6.85 3.02
N HIS A 675 -5.65 -8.08 3.52
CA HIS A 675 -6.83 -8.78 4.04
C HIS A 675 -7.40 -8.01 5.25
N GLY A 676 -8.73 -7.79 5.26
CA GLY A 676 -9.43 -7.11 6.36
C GLY A 676 -9.26 -5.59 6.40
N GLN A 677 -8.51 -4.99 5.46
CA GLN A 677 -8.22 -3.56 5.46
C GLN A 677 -9.47 -2.69 5.30
N ILE A 678 -10.37 -3.07 4.37
CA ILE A 678 -11.61 -2.32 4.10
C ILE A 678 -12.60 -2.48 5.25
N GLU A 679 -12.68 -3.71 5.77
CA GLU A 679 -13.57 -4.09 6.87
C GLU A 679 -13.11 -3.53 8.23
N GLY A 680 -11.83 -3.15 8.34
CA GLY A 680 -11.23 -2.57 9.53
C GLY A 680 -10.85 -3.59 10.61
N PHE A 681 -10.50 -4.81 10.19
CA PHE A 681 -10.06 -5.88 11.10
C PHE A 681 -8.68 -5.58 11.70
N ALA A 682 -8.56 -5.78 13.00
CA ALA A 682 -7.35 -5.54 13.77
C ALA A 682 -6.48 -6.81 13.89
N GLU A 683 -7.08 -8.00 13.81
CA GLU A 683 -6.35 -9.28 13.90
C GLU A 683 -5.38 -9.45 12.70
N LYS A 684 -4.11 -9.71 13.01
CA LYS A 684 -3.10 -10.06 12.00
C LYS A 684 -3.13 -11.57 11.78
N TYR A 685 -3.30 -11.98 10.53
CA TYR A 685 -3.31 -13.39 10.13
C TYR A 685 -1.94 -13.83 9.61
N GLY A 686 -1.25 -14.66 10.39
CA GLY A 686 -0.08 -15.40 9.93
C GLY A 686 -0.45 -16.49 8.90
N MET A 687 0.57 -17.13 8.33
CA MET A 687 0.39 -18.15 7.27
C MET A 687 -0.24 -19.46 7.77
N GLU A 688 -0.30 -19.66 9.09
CA GLU A 688 -0.82 -20.83 9.80
C GLU A 688 -2.30 -20.77 10.18
N PHE A 689 -2.98 -19.65 9.94
CA PHE A 689 -4.35 -19.44 10.41
C PHE A 689 -5.36 -20.17 9.53
N ARG A 690 -6.26 -20.95 10.16
CA ARG A 690 -7.39 -21.64 9.50
C ARG A 690 -8.68 -20.81 9.50
N ARG A 691 -8.82 -19.94 10.49
CA ARG A 691 -9.99 -19.08 10.75
C ARG A 691 -9.54 -17.87 11.53
N ALA A 692 -10.38 -16.84 11.56
CA ALA A 692 -10.18 -15.75 12.51
C ALA A 692 -10.41 -16.25 13.95
N TYR A 693 -9.52 -15.93 14.88
CA TYR A 693 -9.74 -16.24 16.30
C TYR A 693 -10.58 -15.15 16.95
N TRP A 694 -10.54 -13.93 16.43
CA TRP A 694 -11.35 -12.82 16.92
C TRP A 694 -12.67 -12.76 16.15
N GLU A 695 -13.78 -12.60 16.89
CA GLU A 695 -15.09 -12.35 16.29
C GLU A 695 -15.25 -10.86 15.97
N GLU A 696 -14.47 -10.38 15.00
CA GLU A 696 -14.56 -9.01 14.51
C GLU A 696 -15.74 -8.84 13.55
N LYS A 697 -16.40 -7.69 13.64
CA LYS A 697 -17.44 -7.27 12.68
C LYS A 697 -16.89 -6.13 11.83
N PRO A 698 -17.24 -6.08 10.53
CA PRO A 698 -16.87 -4.95 9.68
C PRO A 698 -17.34 -3.62 10.29
N ASP A 699 -16.47 -2.62 10.26
CA ASP A 699 -16.78 -1.27 10.71
C ASP A 699 -17.59 -0.54 9.62
N PRO A 700 -18.90 -0.30 9.83
CA PRO A 700 -19.78 0.22 8.77
C PRO A 700 -19.37 1.63 8.34
N TYR A 701 -18.87 2.46 9.26
CA TYR A 701 -18.44 3.82 8.94
C TYR A 701 -17.17 3.80 8.08
N LEU A 702 -16.22 2.91 8.40
CA LEU A 702 -15.01 2.75 7.62
C LEU A 702 -15.34 2.27 6.19
N VAL A 703 -16.22 1.28 6.04
CA VAL A 703 -16.64 0.77 4.72
C VAL A 703 -17.37 1.85 3.92
N GLU A 704 -18.35 2.55 4.51
CA GLU A 704 -19.08 3.64 3.85
C GLU A 704 -18.14 4.75 3.38
N ARG A 705 -17.12 5.08 4.18
CA ARG A 705 -16.14 6.10 3.81
C ARG A 705 -15.23 5.64 2.67
N HIS A 706 -14.87 4.36 2.58
CA HIS A 706 -14.19 3.81 1.39
C HIS A 706 -15.06 3.92 0.13
N GLU A 707 -16.36 3.62 0.26
CA GLU A 707 -17.33 3.74 -0.85
C GLU A 707 -17.46 5.17 -1.35
N ARG A 708 -17.42 6.15 -0.44
CA ARG A 708 -17.49 7.57 -0.77
C ARG A 708 -16.19 8.13 -1.35
N GLU A 709 -15.04 7.82 -0.75
CA GLU A 709 -13.79 8.53 -1.01
C GLU A 709 -12.77 7.73 -1.84
N ILE A 710 -12.68 6.41 -1.68
CA ILE A 710 -11.61 5.59 -2.27
C ILE A 710 -12.07 4.86 -3.53
N PHE A 711 -13.19 4.14 -3.49
CA PHE A 711 -13.65 3.31 -4.62
C PHE A 711 -13.92 4.10 -5.91
N PRO A 712 -14.42 5.36 -5.88
CA PRO A 712 -14.50 6.19 -7.07
C PRO A 712 -13.12 6.40 -7.74
N LEU A 713 -12.06 6.55 -6.94
CA LEU A 713 -10.69 6.72 -7.43
C LEU A 713 -10.14 5.42 -8.02
N LEU A 714 -10.44 4.27 -7.41
CA LEU A 714 -10.07 2.94 -7.95
C LEU A 714 -10.72 2.68 -9.31
N ARG A 715 -11.98 3.07 -9.49
CA ARG A 715 -12.66 2.97 -10.80
C ARG A 715 -12.02 3.87 -11.85
N LYS A 716 -11.50 5.04 -11.44
CA LYS A 716 -10.71 5.96 -12.27
C LYS A 716 -9.22 5.66 -12.28
N ARG A 717 -8.78 4.44 -11.92
CA ARG A 717 -7.36 4.08 -11.81
C ARG A 717 -6.54 4.47 -13.04
N TYR A 718 -7.10 4.36 -14.24
CA TYR A 718 -6.49 4.71 -15.53
C TYR A 718 -5.92 6.14 -15.57
N LEU A 719 -6.50 7.08 -14.83
CA LEU A 719 -6.05 8.48 -14.76
C LEU A 719 -4.73 8.66 -14.02
N PHE A 720 -4.40 7.73 -13.13
CA PHE A 720 -3.29 7.87 -12.18
C PHE A 720 -2.11 6.95 -12.51
N VAL A 721 -2.15 6.17 -13.59
CA VAL A 721 -1.21 5.05 -13.76
C VAL A 721 0.11 5.45 -14.41
N GLU A 722 0.02 6.26 -15.47
CA GLU A 722 1.20 6.58 -16.27
C GLU A 722 2.03 7.70 -15.65
N VAL A 723 3.31 7.72 -15.99
CA VAL A 723 4.29 8.69 -15.48
C VAL A 723 4.61 9.79 -16.49
N GLY A 724 4.17 9.66 -17.75
CA GLY A 724 4.50 10.61 -18.82
C GLY A 724 3.99 12.03 -18.59
N GLU A 725 2.82 12.16 -17.94
CA GLU A 725 2.22 13.44 -17.55
C GLU A 725 2.20 13.66 -16.04
N PHE A 726 2.84 12.77 -15.27
CA PHE A 726 2.92 12.90 -13.83
C PHE A 726 3.87 14.03 -13.44
N SER A 727 3.38 14.96 -12.62
CA SER A 727 4.19 16.07 -12.11
C SER A 727 4.04 16.19 -10.59
N LEU A 728 5.13 15.97 -9.85
CA LEU A 728 5.19 16.20 -8.40
C LEU A 728 5.56 17.67 -8.14
N TYR A 729 4.78 18.38 -7.33
CA TYR A 729 4.99 19.79 -7.00
C TYR A 729 5.60 19.98 -5.60
N ASP A 730 6.38 21.04 -5.47
CA ASP A 730 6.82 21.55 -4.17
C ASP A 730 5.75 22.51 -3.60
N PHE A 731 5.46 22.33 -2.31
CA PHE A 731 4.50 23.15 -1.57
C PHE A 731 5.27 24.25 -0.83
N PHE A 732 5.22 25.48 -1.34
CA PHE A 732 5.95 26.61 -0.77
C PHE A 732 5.12 27.31 0.30
N THR A 733 5.65 27.41 1.52
CA THR A 733 5.05 28.22 2.58
C THR A 733 5.22 29.72 2.28
N SER A 734 4.50 30.57 3.03
CA SER A 734 4.63 32.04 2.94
C SER A 734 6.07 32.53 3.15
N ASP A 735 6.89 31.76 3.85
CA ASP A 735 8.28 32.10 4.18
C ASP A 735 9.27 31.65 3.08
N GLY A 736 8.77 31.04 2.00
CA GLY A 736 9.58 30.58 0.86
C GLY A 736 10.26 29.23 1.03
N HIS A 737 9.97 28.50 2.12
CA HIS A 737 10.47 27.14 2.35
C HIS A 737 9.51 26.09 1.79
N VAL A 738 10.05 24.96 1.33
CA VAL A 738 9.24 23.81 0.91
C VAL A 738 8.77 23.06 2.15
N ASN A 739 7.45 22.88 2.29
CA ASN A 739 6.88 22.01 3.30
C ASN A 739 6.91 20.56 2.80
N GLU A 740 7.83 19.78 3.35
CA GLU A 740 8.01 18.37 2.98
C GLU A 740 6.90 17.45 3.54
N ASP A 741 6.03 17.94 4.41
CA ASP A 741 4.88 17.19 4.93
C ASP A 741 3.68 17.18 3.98
N VAL A 742 3.71 17.99 2.91
CA VAL A 742 2.62 18.07 1.93
C VAL A 742 3.03 17.37 0.64
N TYR A 743 2.23 16.41 0.17
CA TYR A 743 2.34 15.77 -1.14
C TYR A 743 1.37 16.46 -2.10
N ALA A 744 1.85 16.96 -3.22
CA ALA A 744 1.02 17.57 -4.26
C ALA A 744 1.48 17.11 -5.62
N TYR A 745 0.59 16.51 -6.42
CA TYR A 745 0.94 16.04 -7.76
C TYR A 745 -0.26 16.04 -8.70
N SER A 746 0.01 16.20 -9.99
CA SER A 746 -0.99 16.10 -11.05
C SER A 746 -0.71 14.93 -11.97
N ASN A 747 -1.77 14.44 -12.61
CA ASN A 747 -1.68 13.47 -13.69
C ASN A 747 -2.79 13.72 -14.72
N ARG A 748 -2.58 13.24 -15.95
CA ARG A 748 -3.48 13.43 -17.09
C ARG A 748 -3.59 12.17 -17.94
N CYS A 749 -4.82 11.84 -18.34
CA CYS A 749 -5.10 10.79 -19.32
C CYS A 749 -6.13 11.32 -20.33
N GLY A 750 -5.70 11.54 -21.58
CA GLY A 750 -6.52 12.22 -22.58
C GLY A 750 -6.90 13.63 -22.12
N ASP A 751 -8.21 13.91 -22.09
CA ASP A 751 -8.76 15.20 -21.63
C ASP A 751 -9.08 15.22 -20.13
N GLU A 752 -9.00 14.08 -19.42
CA GLU A 752 -9.22 14.03 -17.97
C GLU A 752 -7.95 14.43 -17.21
N LEU A 753 -8.13 15.29 -16.21
CA LEU A 753 -7.08 15.89 -15.39
C LEU A 753 -7.32 15.57 -13.92
N SER A 754 -6.24 15.39 -13.17
CA SER A 754 -6.28 15.25 -11.71
C SER A 754 -5.20 16.08 -11.03
N LEU A 755 -5.52 16.57 -9.83
CA LEU A 755 -4.57 17.17 -8.91
C LEU A 755 -4.88 16.66 -7.50
N VAL A 756 -3.94 15.94 -6.92
CA VAL A 756 -4.05 15.37 -5.57
C VAL A 756 -3.13 16.13 -4.64
N VAL A 757 -3.66 16.55 -3.49
CA VAL A 757 -2.90 17.20 -2.44
C VAL A 757 -3.20 16.54 -1.10
N TYR A 758 -2.18 16.22 -0.32
CA TYR A 758 -2.33 15.60 1.00
C TYR A 758 -1.27 16.10 1.97
N HIS A 759 -1.68 16.49 3.17
CA HIS A 759 -0.81 16.90 4.26
C HIS A 759 -0.64 15.76 5.28
N ASN A 760 0.48 15.04 5.25
CA ASN A 760 0.72 13.89 6.14
C ASN A 760 1.29 14.28 7.50
N ARG A 761 0.64 15.20 8.21
CA ARG A 761 1.06 15.61 9.56
C ARG A 761 -0.10 16.14 10.39
N TYR A 762 0.01 15.97 11.70
CA TYR A 762 -0.89 16.62 12.66
C TYR A 762 -0.50 18.10 12.89
N ALA A 763 -0.69 18.92 11.87
CA ALA A 763 -0.44 20.37 11.90
C ALA A 763 -1.31 21.10 10.87
N ASP A 764 -1.31 22.43 10.88
CA ASP A 764 -1.86 23.23 9.78
C ASP A 764 -0.74 23.61 8.80
N ALA A 765 -1.04 23.57 7.50
CA ALA A 765 -0.16 24.00 6.43
C ALA A 765 -0.89 24.98 5.50
N ARG A 766 -0.21 26.06 5.10
CA ARG A 766 -0.72 27.06 4.16
C ARG A 766 0.38 27.47 3.20
N GLY A 767 0.06 27.55 1.91
CA GLY A 767 1.07 27.76 0.90
C GLY A 767 0.59 27.59 -0.52
N TRP A 768 1.55 27.60 -1.44
CA TRP A 768 1.33 27.60 -2.87
C TRP A 768 2.00 26.39 -3.52
N ILE A 769 1.31 25.80 -4.50
CA ILE A 769 1.92 24.85 -5.44
C ILE A 769 2.09 25.52 -6.80
N LYS A 770 3.29 25.43 -7.38
CA LYS A 770 3.61 26.12 -8.63
C LYS A 770 4.56 25.33 -9.52
N ASP A 771 5.78 25.09 -9.03
CA ASP A 771 6.85 24.46 -9.82
C ASP A 771 6.97 22.97 -9.45
N SER A 772 7.13 22.13 -10.47
CA SER A 772 7.34 20.69 -10.27
C SER A 772 8.80 20.40 -9.89
N ALA A 773 9.01 19.31 -9.16
CA ALA A 773 10.29 18.65 -9.07
C ALA A 773 10.81 18.29 -10.48
N ALA A 774 12.13 18.16 -10.61
CA ALA A 774 12.75 17.75 -11.85
C ALA A 774 12.38 16.29 -12.18
N SER A 775 12.12 16.03 -13.46
CA SER A 775 11.82 14.70 -13.98
C SER A 775 12.63 14.44 -15.25
N SER A 776 13.13 13.21 -15.39
CA SER A 776 13.98 12.78 -16.48
C SER A 776 13.16 12.39 -17.71
N VAL A 777 13.40 13.06 -18.84
CA VAL A 777 12.70 12.80 -20.11
C VAL A 777 13.69 12.34 -21.17
N LYS A 778 13.37 11.26 -21.90
CA LYS A 778 14.18 10.75 -23.02
C LYS A 778 14.17 11.73 -24.19
N THR A 779 15.35 12.12 -24.69
CA THR A 779 15.49 13.14 -25.76
C THR A 779 15.36 12.58 -27.18
N GLY A 780 15.10 11.28 -27.32
CA GLY A 780 14.93 10.61 -28.62
C GLY A 780 16.24 10.29 -29.37
N GLN A 781 17.41 10.60 -28.82
CA GLN A 781 18.72 10.18 -29.33
C GLN A 781 19.40 9.20 -28.36
N GLY A 782 19.10 7.90 -28.49
CA GLY A 782 19.65 6.85 -27.61
C GLY A 782 19.16 6.96 -26.15
N ASP A 783 19.98 6.52 -25.19
CA ASP A 783 19.70 6.58 -23.74
C ASP A 783 19.94 7.97 -23.11
N GLN A 784 20.10 9.03 -23.91
CA GLN A 784 20.28 10.39 -23.39
C GLN A 784 18.99 10.92 -22.77
N ARG A 785 19.08 11.37 -21.51
CA ARG A 785 17.97 11.92 -20.73
C ARG A 785 18.24 13.37 -20.34
N GLN A 786 17.20 14.17 -20.27
CA GLN A 786 17.25 15.57 -19.81
C GLN A 786 16.27 15.79 -18.67
N LEU A 787 16.73 16.49 -17.63
CA LEU A 787 15.86 16.92 -16.53
C LEU A 787 15.00 18.11 -16.96
N VAL A 788 13.69 17.98 -16.79
CA VAL A 788 12.68 19.00 -17.09
C VAL A 788 11.86 19.27 -15.83
N SER A 789 11.59 20.54 -15.55
CA SER A 789 10.59 20.98 -14.56
C SER A 789 9.45 21.70 -15.28
N ARG A 790 8.23 21.51 -14.80
CA ARG A 790 6.99 22.06 -15.38
C ARG A 790 6.28 22.94 -14.36
N LYS A 791 5.66 24.02 -14.83
CA LYS A 791 4.72 24.80 -14.02
C LYS A 791 3.39 24.11 -13.88
N LEU A 792 2.61 24.46 -12.85
CA LEU A 792 1.28 23.89 -12.58
C LEU A 792 0.37 23.94 -13.81
N HIS A 793 0.24 25.10 -14.46
CA HIS A 793 -0.59 25.25 -15.65
C HIS A 793 -0.11 24.37 -16.83
N GLN A 794 1.20 24.09 -16.93
CA GLN A 794 1.75 23.23 -17.99
C GLN A 794 1.46 21.76 -17.69
N GLY A 795 1.64 21.32 -16.43
CA GLY A 795 1.33 19.95 -16.02
C GLY A 795 -0.17 19.63 -16.13
N LEU A 796 -1.04 20.62 -15.87
CA LEU A 796 -2.49 20.49 -16.06
C LEU A 796 -2.97 20.82 -17.48
N GLY A 797 -2.09 21.24 -18.41
CA GLY A 797 -2.47 21.57 -19.78
C GLY A 797 -3.45 22.75 -19.91
N LEU A 798 -3.38 23.75 -19.02
CA LEU A 798 -4.29 24.88 -18.97
C LEU A 798 -3.81 26.04 -19.86
N HIS A 799 -4.77 26.70 -20.53
CA HIS A 799 -4.50 27.88 -21.36
C HIS A 799 -4.23 29.10 -20.45
N PRO A 800 -3.09 29.82 -20.59
CA PRO A 800 -2.67 30.87 -19.66
C PRO A 800 -3.36 32.24 -19.89
N GLY A 801 -4.50 32.27 -20.60
CA GLY A 801 -5.22 33.51 -20.93
C GLY A 801 -5.86 34.17 -19.71
N GLU A 802 -5.96 35.51 -19.72
CA GLU A 802 -6.56 36.31 -18.64
C GLU A 802 -8.09 36.18 -18.60
N ASP A 803 -8.72 35.97 -19.75
CA ASP A 803 -10.15 35.73 -19.96
C ASP A 803 -10.55 34.25 -19.76
N HIS A 804 -9.59 33.38 -19.39
CA HIS A 804 -9.84 31.96 -19.18
C HIS A 804 -9.87 31.62 -17.69
N TYR A 805 -10.87 30.84 -17.30
CA TYR A 805 -11.07 30.33 -15.95
C TYR A 805 -11.17 28.81 -15.98
N THR A 806 -10.67 28.14 -14.94
CA THR A 806 -10.80 26.70 -14.78
C THR A 806 -11.69 26.42 -13.59
N ILE A 807 -12.73 25.60 -13.82
CA ILE A 807 -13.57 25.05 -12.77
C ILE A 807 -13.14 23.60 -12.54
N PHE A 808 -13.02 23.20 -11.30
CA PHE A 808 -12.66 21.83 -10.92
C PHE A 808 -13.37 21.46 -9.63
N ARG A 809 -13.56 20.16 -9.39
CA ARG A 809 -14.32 19.65 -8.27
C ARG A 809 -13.43 18.85 -7.34
N ASP A 810 -13.52 19.10 -6.05
CA ASP A 810 -12.91 18.22 -5.05
C ASP A 810 -13.82 17.01 -4.82
N GLN A 811 -13.34 15.83 -5.18
CA GLN A 811 -14.07 14.57 -5.07
C GLN A 811 -14.46 14.23 -3.63
N VAL A 812 -13.68 14.69 -2.65
CA VAL A 812 -13.89 14.36 -1.23
C VAL A 812 -14.99 15.22 -0.63
N THR A 813 -14.93 16.54 -0.83
CA THR A 813 -15.93 17.48 -0.29
C THR A 813 -17.14 17.65 -1.19
N GLY A 814 -17.03 17.28 -2.47
CA GLY A 814 -18.05 17.47 -3.50
C GLY A 814 -18.17 18.91 -4.00
N LEU A 815 -17.35 19.85 -3.49
CA LEU A 815 -17.39 21.27 -3.84
C LEU A 815 -16.65 21.55 -5.15
N GLU A 816 -17.20 22.47 -5.94
CA GLU A 816 -16.57 23.06 -7.11
C GLU A 816 -15.83 24.35 -6.75
N TYR A 817 -14.70 24.56 -7.41
CA TYR A 817 -13.83 25.73 -7.26
C TYR A 817 -13.63 26.34 -8.64
N ILE A 818 -13.52 27.68 -8.70
CA ILE A 818 -13.17 28.41 -9.92
C ILE A 818 -11.89 29.22 -9.67
N ARG A 819 -10.97 29.20 -10.62
CA ARG A 819 -9.71 29.96 -10.59
C ARG A 819 -9.41 30.58 -11.95
N ASN A 820 -8.81 31.76 -11.93
CA ASN A 820 -8.31 32.40 -13.16
C ASN A 820 -7.03 31.70 -13.63
N ASN A 821 -6.93 31.40 -14.93
CA ASN A 821 -5.82 30.63 -15.46
C ASN A 821 -4.50 31.39 -15.49
N ARG A 822 -4.53 32.72 -15.65
CA ARG A 822 -3.32 33.55 -15.57
C ARG A 822 -2.71 33.48 -14.17
N VAL A 823 -3.53 33.55 -13.12
CA VAL A 823 -3.08 33.37 -11.72
C VAL A 823 -2.48 31.98 -11.52
N LEU A 824 -3.13 30.92 -12.01
CA LEU A 824 -2.59 29.55 -11.95
C LEU A 824 -1.24 29.40 -12.69
N ALA A 825 -0.99 30.19 -13.73
CA ALA A 825 0.25 30.17 -14.50
C ALA A 825 1.38 30.99 -13.88
N GLU A 826 1.07 32.16 -13.31
CA GLU A 826 2.04 33.10 -12.75
C GLU A 826 2.34 32.82 -11.27
N GLU A 827 1.31 32.59 -10.45
CA GLU A 827 1.39 32.45 -8.99
C GLU A 827 1.22 30.98 -8.53
N GLY A 828 0.42 30.19 -9.24
CA GLY A 828 0.11 28.81 -8.88
C GLY A 828 -1.24 28.67 -8.16
N LEU A 829 -1.40 27.63 -7.34
CA LEU A 829 -2.61 27.38 -6.56
C LEU A 829 -2.34 27.49 -5.05
N TYR A 830 -3.04 28.40 -4.39
CA TYR A 830 -3.02 28.53 -2.93
C TYR A 830 -3.96 27.51 -2.27
N LEU A 831 -3.48 26.89 -1.19
CA LEU A 831 -4.22 25.88 -0.42
C LEU A 831 -3.97 26.06 1.09
N GLU A 832 -5.00 25.76 1.87
CA GLU A 832 -4.94 25.65 3.33
C GLU A 832 -5.36 24.24 3.73
N LEU A 833 -4.46 23.54 4.44
CA LEU A 833 -4.60 22.14 4.79
C LEU A 833 -4.50 22.00 6.30
N GLY A 834 -5.54 21.48 6.94
CA GLY A 834 -5.48 21.08 8.34
C GLY A 834 -4.70 19.78 8.56
N ALA A 835 -4.76 19.26 9.78
CA ALA A 835 -4.15 17.98 10.14
C ALA A 835 -4.69 16.83 9.28
N TYR A 836 -3.79 16.08 8.62
CA TYR A 836 -4.13 14.95 7.74
C TYR A 836 -5.14 15.26 6.63
N LYS A 837 -5.30 16.54 6.25
CA LYS A 837 -6.26 16.93 5.20
C LYS A 837 -5.71 16.68 3.81
N TYR A 838 -6.63 16.31 2.91
CA TYR A 838 -6.37 16.03 1.52
C TYR A 838 -7.47 16.62 0.63
N HIS A 839 -7.11 16.92 -0.61
CA HIS A 839 -8.00 17.27 -1.70
C HIS A 839 -7.69 16.42 -2.91
N VAL A 840 -8.73 15.95 -3.59
CA VAL A 840 -8.61 15.22 -4.85
C VAL A 840 -9.42 15.98 -5.89
N PHE A 841 -8.77 16.92 -6.55
CA PHE A 841 -9.41 17.74 -7.58
C PHE A 841 -9.49 16.94 -8.88
N LEU A 842 -10.71 16.83 -9.42
CA LEU A 842 -11.07 16.17 -10.67
C LEU A 842 -12.00 17.10 -11.48
N ASP A 843 -12.49 16.59 -12.61
CA ASP A 843 -13.52 17.23 -13.44
C ASP A 843 -13.16 18.67 -13.87
N PHE A 844 -11.89 18.87 -14.24
CA PHE A 844 -11.39 20.15 -14.73
C PHE A 844 -12.09 20.54 -16.04
N ARG A 845 -12.69 21.73 -16.06
CA ARG A 845 -13.29 22.34 -17.25
C ARG A 845 -12.82 23.78 -17.40
N GLN A 846 -12.34 24.12 -18.59
CA GLN A 846 -11.94 25.49 -18.92
C GLN A 846 -13.14 26.23 -19.51
N VAL A 847 -13.42 27.42 -18.98
CA VAL A 847 -14.47 28.33 -19.45
C VAL A 847 -13.85 29.67 -19.80
N GLN A 848 -14.36 30.29 -20.85
CA GLN A 848 -13.95 31.63 -21.26
C GLN A 848 -14.98 32.64 -20.76
N ASP A 849 -14.51 33.77 -20.25
CA ASP A 849 -15.37 34.85 -19.81
C ASP A 849 -16.03 35.58 -20.99
N ASN A 850 -17.23 36.09 -20.75
CA ASN A 850 -17.98 36.83 -21.76
C ASN A 850 -17.84 38.35 -21.57
N GLU A 851 -18.46 39.14 -22.45
CA GLU A 851 -18.43 40.61 -22.40
C GLU A 851 -18.96 41.20 -21.06
N TRP A 852 -19.72 40.41 -20.28
CA TRP A 852 -20.25 40.80 -18.98
C TRP A 852 -19.33 40.43 -17.80
N HIS A 853 -18.18 39.81 -18.05
CA HIS A 853 -17.18 39.42 -17.05
C HIS A 853 -17.76 38.62 -15.88
N GLN A 854 -18.68 37.70 -16.19
CA GLN A 854 -19.46 36.93 -15.23
C GLN A 854 -18.58 36.02 -14.37
N TYR A 855 -17.59 35.36 -14.98
CA TYR A 855 -16.68 34.48 -14.24
C TYR A 855 -15.64 35.26 -13.45
N ALA A 856 -15.21 36.43 -13.92
CA ALA A 856 -14.37 37.34 -13.15
C ALA A 856 -15.06 37.81 -11.87
N GLN A 857 -16.31 38.27 -11.96
CA GLN A 857 -17.10 38.73 -10.82
C GLN A 857 -17.36 37.58 -9.82
N LEU A 858 -17.68 36.39 -10.31
CA LEU A 858 -17.87 35.22 -9.47
C LEU A 858 -16.59 34.81 -8.74
N THR A 859 -15.46 34.78 -9.45
CA THR A 859 -14.16 34.42 -8.86
C THR A 859 -13.78 35.40 -7.76
N ALA A 860 -13.99 36.71 -7.98
CA ALA A 860 -13.75 37.74 -6.97
C ALA A 860 -14.72 37.63 -5.78
N TYR A 861 -15.98 37.26 -6.00
CA TYR A 861 -16.97 37.06 -4.93
C TYR A 861 -16.66 35.83 -4.05
N LEU A 862 -16.23 34.74 -4.69
CA LEU A 862 -15.90 33.50 -3.98
C LEU A 862 -14.59 33.64 -3.20
N ASP A 863 -13.64 34.43 -3.68
CA ASP A 863 -12.35 34.69 -3.03
C ASP A 863 -11.66 33.38 -2.62
N GLY A 864 -11.60 32.44 -3.56
CA GLY A 864 -11.01 31.13 -3.35
C GLY A 864 -11.93 30.06 -2.73
N ARG A 865 -13.10 30.41 -2.19
CA ARG A 865 -14.02 29.45 -1.55
C ARG A 865 -14.66 28.49 -2.56
N GLY A 866 -14.87 27.25 -2.13
CA GLY A 866 -15.60 26.23 -2.90
C GLY A 866 -17.12 26.35 -2.70
N VAL A 867 -17.88 25.97 -3.71
CA VAL A 867 -19.36 25.98 -3.70
C VAL A 867 -19.92 24.66 -4.24
N PRO A 868 -21.12 24.21 -3.84
CA PRO A 868 -21.69 22.97 -4.35
C PRO A 868 -21.88 22.96 -5.88
N SER A 869 -22.15 24.13 -6.48
CA SER A 869 -22.23 24.30 -7.93
C SER A 869 -21.85 25.73 -8.31
N VAL A 870 -20.80 25.88 -9.12
CA VAL A 870 -20.38 27.18 -9.67
C VAL A 870 -21.48 27.78 -10.55
N GLU A 871 -22.23 26.93 -11.27
CA GLU A 871 -23.31 27.38 -12.15
C GLU A 871 -24.52 27.92 -11.37
N GLU A 872 -24.95 27.25 -10.31
CA GLU A 872 -26.04 27.77 -9.46
C GLU A 872 -25.63 29.08 -8.77
N THR A 873 -24.42 29.14 -8.21
CA THR A 873 -23.93 30.38 -7.57
C THR A 873 -23.81 31.53 -8.58
N LEU A 874 -23.37 31.26 -9.81
CA LEU A 874 -23.34 32.27 -10.86
C LEU A 874 -24.74 32.81 -11.16
N LYS A 875 -25.73 31.92 -11.30
CA LYS A 875 -27.14 32.31 -11.50
C LYS A 875 -27.64 33.17 -10.35
N GLU A 876 -27.36 32.81 -9.10
CA GLU A 876 -27.75 33.61 -7.94
C GLU A 876 -27.13 35.02 -7.91
N ILE A 877 -25.85 35.16 -8.31
CA ILE A 877 -25.20 36.48 -8.40
C ILE A 877 -25.86 37.34 -9.47
N ILE A 878 -26.10 36.77 -10.67
CA ILE A 878 -26.75 37.48 -11.78
C ILE A 878 -28.18 37.89 -11.40
N LEU A 879 -28.91 37.02 -10.70
CA LEU A 879 -30.30 37.23 -10.31
C LEU A 879 -30.46 38.04 -9.02
N ARG A 880 -29.37 38.41 -8.33
CA ARG A 880 -29.40 39.20 -7.10
C ARG A 880 -30.26 40.48 -7.19
N PRO A 881 -30.22 41.26 -8.29
CA PRO A 881 -31.10 42.43 -8.46
C PRO A 881 -32.60 42.08 -8.46
N ILE A 882 -32.99 40.87 -8.87
CA ILE A 882 -34.38 40.40 -8.81
C ILE A 882 -34.68 39.72 -7.47
N HIS A 883 -33.75 38.93 -6.94
CA HIS A 883 -33.93 38.20 -5.68
C HIS A 883 -34.12 39.13 -4.49
N PHE A 884 -33.38 40.23 -4.40
CA PHE A 884 -33.51 41.18 -3.30
C PHE A 884 -34.92 41.81 -3.19
N PRO A 885 -35.47 42.47 -4.24
CA PRO A 885 -36.82 43.02 -4.17
C PRO A 885 -37.89 41.93 -4.05
N PHE A 886 -37.71 40.75 -4.65
CA PHE A 886 -38.66 39.65 -4.49
C PHE A 886 -38.68 39.09 -3.07
N ARG A 887 -37.52 38.93 -2.42
CA ARG A 887 -37.43 38.53 -1.00
C ARG A 887 -38.14 39.54 -0.11
N GLU A 888 -37.96 40.84 -0.35
CA GLU A 888 -38.64 41.89 0.41
C GLU A 888 -40.17 41.87 0.24
N LEU A 889 -40.66 41.50 -0.94
CA LEU A 889 -42.08 41.35 -1.23
C LEU A 889 -42.67 40.06 -0.62
N ALA A 890 -41.95 38.95 -0.71
CA ALA A 890 -42.41 37.62 -0.30
C ALA A 890 -41.99 37.20 1.12
N LYS A 891 -41.26 38.05 1.87
CA LYS A 891 -40.74 37.74 3.22
C LYS A 891 -41.87 37.29 4.15
N ALA A 892 -41.56 36.31 5.02
CA ALA A 892 -42.48 35.79 6.03
C ALA A 892 -43.17 36.88 6.87
N GLU A 893 -42.44 37.94 7.25
CA GLU A 893 -42.99 39.09 7.99
C GLU A 893 -44.06 39.84 7.19
N MET A 894 -43.81 40.11 5.90
CA MET A 894 -44.76 40.77 5.01
C MET A 894 -46.00 39.90 4.81
N ILE A 895 -45.81 38.59 4.57
CA ILE A 895 -46.93 37.65 4.47
C ILE A 895 -47.73 37.65 5.77
N THR A 896 -47.09 37.59 6.94
CA THR A 896 -47.78 37.61 8.25
C THR A 896 -48.60 38.88 8.44
N ARG A 897 -48.04 40.05 8.12
CA ARG A 897 -48.78 41.34 8.16
C ARG A 897 -49.98 41.34 7.23
N LEU A 898 -49.85 40.77 6.03
CA LEU A 898 -50.97 40.60 5.10
C LEU A 898 -52.04 39.64 5.65
N LEU A 899 -51.64 38.52 6.27
CA LEU A 899 -52.56 37.57 6.91
C LEU A 899 -53.33 38.25 8.07
N ASP A 900 -52.67 39.10 8.84
CA ASP A 900 -53.29 39.78 9.98
C ASP A 900 -54.21 40.93 9.54
N ALA A 901 -53.99 41.50 8.35
CA ALA A 901 -54.82 42.57 7.76
C ALA A 901 -56.06 42.08 7.00
N ARG A 902 -56.41 40.79 7.05
CA ARG A 902 -57.62 40.23 6.42
C ARG A 902 -58.89 40.79 7.07
N LEU A 903 -59.94 41.03 6.26
CA LEU A 903 -61.24 41.54 6.73
C LEU A 903 -62.06 40.49 7.51
N THR A 904 -61.60 40.13 8.70
CA THR A 904 -62.32 39.28 9.67
C THR A 904 -63.23 40.14 10.56
N GLY A 905 -64.19 39.54 11.29
CA GLY A 905 -65.32 40.26 11.94
C GLY A 905 -65.00 41.47 12.85
N ASN A 906 -63.74 41.71 13.21
CA ASN A 906 -63.27 42.90 13.95
C ASN A 906 -62.73 44.04 13.06
N GLN A 907 -62.41 43.79 11.79
CA GLN A 907 -61.72 44.72 10.88
C GLN A 907 -62.60 45.04 9.66
N LYS A 908 -62.97 46.32 9.51
CA LYS A 908 -63.96 46.76 8.50
C LYS A 908 -63.35 47.29 7.18
N MET A 909 -62.06 47.60 7.17
CA MET A 909 -61.37 48.16 6.00
C MET A 909 -59.94 47.61 5.91
N VAL A 910 -59.46 47.45 4.67
CA VAL A 910 -58.09 47.01 4.37
C VAL A 910 -57.13 48.16 4.68
N ASP A 911 -55.99 47.85 5.29
CA ASP A 911 -54.92 48.79 5.56
C ASP A 911 -54.32 49.32 4.25
N MET A 912 -54.56 50.59 3.95
CA MET A 912 -54.10 51.23 2.71
C MET A 912 -52.61 51.54 2.72
N ASP A 913 -51.99 51.70 3.89
CA ASP A 913 -50.55 51.92 4.01
C ASP A 913 -49.80 50.61 3.68
N LEU A 914 -50.30 49.47 4.18
CA LEU A 914 -49.79 48.15 3.81
C LEU A 914 -49.97 47.86 2.30
N MET A 915 -51.08 48.28 1.70
CA MET A 915 -51.28 48.15 0.24
C MET A 915 -50.34 49.05 -0.57
N SER A 916 -50.03 50.25 -0.07
CA SER A 916 -49.02 51.13 -0.68
C SER A 916 -47.62 50.52 -0.60
N GLU A 917 -47.28 49.87 0.53
CA GLU A 917 -46.01 49.16 0.70
C GLU A 917 -45.87 47.99 -0.30
N VAL A 918 -46.94 47.19 -0.48
CA VAL A 918 -46.97 46.11 -1.49
C VAL A 918 -46.78 46.66 -2.91
N GLU A 919 -47.44 47.77 -3.25
CA GLU A 919 -47.31 48.42 -4.57
C GLU A 919 -45.87 48.90 -4.80
N GLN A 920 -45.25 49.54 -3.81
CA GLN A 920 -43.86 50.02 -3.90
C GLN A 920 -42.85 48.87 -4.05
N LYS A 921 -42.99 47.81 -3.24
CA LYS A 921 -42.11 46.64 -3.33
C LYS A 921 -42.29 45.87 -4.65
N ALA A 922 -43.54 45.76 -5.14
CA ALA A 922 -43.83 45.17 -6.44
C ALA A 922 -43.27 46.02 -7.59
N ALA A 923 -43.39 47.34 -7.53
CA ALA A 923 -42.80 48.24 -8.52
C ALA A 923 -41.28 48.12 -8.56
N HIS A 924 -40.62 48.06 -7.39
CA HIS A 924 -39.17 47.84 -7.32
C HIS A 924 -38.74 46.53 -7.99
N LEU A 925 -39.46 45.43 -7.74
CA LEU A 925 -39.22 44.16 -8.42
C LEU A 925 -39.36 44.28 -9.94
N LEU A 926 -40.44 44.91 -10.42
CA LEU A 926 -40.72 45.06 -11.84
C LEU A 926 -39.71 45.98 -12.55
N VAL A 927 -39.18 47.00 -11.87
CA VAL A 927 -38.09 47.84 -12.37
C VAL A 927 -36.82 47.01 -12.60
N GLU A 928 -36.44 46.17 -11.63
CA GLU A 928 -35.26 45.31 -11.78
C GLU A 928 -35.46 44.22 -12.84
N ILE A 929 -36.68 43.69 -13.00
CA ILE A 929 -37.05 42.81 -14.11
C ILE A 929 -36.94 43.54 -15.45
N ASN A 930 -37.43 44.79 -15.56
CA ASN A 930 -37.33 45.60 -16.78
C ASN A 930 -35.87 45.81 -17.19
N LYS A 931 -35.00 46.09 -16.22
CA LYS A 931 -33.55 46.25 -16.45
C LYS A 931 -32.89 44.95 -16.90
N LEU A 932 -33.16 43.83 -16.21
CA LEU A 932 -32.50 42.54 -16.52
C LEU A 932 -32.93 41.99 -17.90
N THR A 933 -34.21 42.10 -18.23
CA THR A 933 -34.79 41.58 -19.48
C THR A 933 -34.65 42.51 -20.69
N GLY A 934 -34.27 43.78 -20.46
CA GLY A 934 -34.21 44.79 -21.52
C GLY A 934 -35.57 45.10 -22.16
N ALA A 935 -36.67 44.89 -21.44
CA ALA A 935 -38.04 45.00 -21.98
C ALA A 935 -38.42 46.42 -22.44
N GLY A 936 -37.67 47.44 -22.03
CA GLY A 936 -37.83 48.82 -22.49
C GLY A 936 -39.14 49.48 -22.06
N ARG A 937 -39.76 49.01 -20.98
CA ARG A 937 -41.05 49.52 -20.47
C ARG A 937 -40.88 50.89 -19.81
N GLU A 938 -41.83 51.77 -20.04
CA GLU A 938 -41.92 53.07 -19.35
C GLU A 938 -42.36 52.88 -17.88
N ASP A 939 -41.95 53.80 -17.00
CA ASP A 939 -42.33 53.76 -15.57
C ASP A 939 -43.85 53.76 -15.36
N SER A 940 -44.61 54.39 -16.28
CA SER A 940 -46.07 54.41 -16.27
C SER A 940 -46.68 53.02 -16.44
N GLU A 941 -46.12 52.18 -17.33
CA GLU A 941 -46.55 50.80 -17.57
C GLU A 941 -46.19 49.88 -16.39
N ILE A 942 -44.98 50.06 -15.83
CA ILE A 942 -44.53 49.33 -14.64
C ILE A 942 -45.48 49.59 -13.46
N GLN A 943 -45.89 50.85 -13.27
CA GLN A 943 -46.82 51.21 -12.21
C GLN A 943 -48.20 50.56 -12.39
N VAL A 944 -48.69 50.42 -13.63
CA VAL A 944 -49.95 49.72 -13.90
C VAL A 944 -49.87 48.26 -13.45
N TYR A 945 -48.79 47.56 -13.78
CA TYR A 945 -48.60 46.17 -13.34
C TYR A 945 -48.42 46.03 -11.82
N ALA A 946 -47.71 46.96 -11.17
CA ALA A 946 -47.62 47.00 -9.71
C ALA A 946 -49.00 47.21 -9.06
N GLN A 947 -49.84 48.08 -9.64
CA GLN A 947 -51.21 48.31 -9.19
C GLN A 947 -52.11 47.09 -9.39
N GLU A 948 -51.90 46.30 -10.44
CA GLU A 948 -52.60 45.02 -10.64
C GLU A 948 -52.24 44.05 -9.51
N ILE A 949 -50.94 43.85 -9.20
CA ILE A 949 -50.49 43.00 -8.08
C ILE A 949 -51.14 43.46 -6.76
N ARG A 950 -51.08 44.77 -6.46
CA ARG A 950 -51.76 45.33 -5.28
C ARG A 950 -53.24 45.01 -5.27
N SER A 951 -53.92 45.17 -6.40
CA SER A 951 -55.38 44.94 -6.50
C SER A 951 -55.75 43.48 -6.27
N LYS A 952 -54.92 42.52 -6.72
CA LYS A 952 -55.10 41.09 -6.43
C LYS A 952 -54.84 40.76 -4.96
N VAL A 953 -53.78 41.30 -4.37
CA VAL A 953 -53.49 41.13 -2.93
C VAL A 953 -54.63 41.70 -2.09
N LYS A 954 -55.12 42.91 -2.41
CA LYS A 954 -56.29 43.51 -1.76
C LYS A 954 -57.53 42.62 -1.87
N ALA A 955 -57.85 42.12 -3.07
CA ALA A 955 -58.99 41.23 -3.28
C ALA A 955 -58.87 39.90 -2.50
N ILE A 956 -57.66 39.38 -2.29
CA ILE A 956 -57.40 38.24 -1.41
C ILE A 956 -57.76 38.58 0.04
N LEU A 957 -57.34 39.74 0.55
CA LEU A 957 -57.65 40.18 1.92
C LEU A 957 -59.16 40.42 2.16
N GLU A 958 -59.90 40.73 1.10
CA GLU A 958 -61.36 40.95 1.12
C GLU A 958 -62.18 39.66 0.99
N LEU A 959 -61.57 38.50 0.69
CA LEU A 959 -62.30 37.23 0.56
C LEU A 959 -63.21 36.90 1.76
N PRO A 960 -62.81 37.09 3.04
CA PRO A 960 -63.69 36.78 4.16
C PRO A 960 -64.97 37.63 4.18
N ALA A 961 -64.92 38.88 3.69
CA ALA A 961 -66.07 39.78 3.60
C ALA A 961 -67.13 39.29 2.60
N LEU A 962 -66.77 38.41 1.65
CA LEU A 962 -67.73 37.76 0.75
C LEU A 962 -68.78 36.95 1.53
N ARG A 963 -68.44 36.41 2.71
CA ARG A 963 -69.38 35.63 3.53
C ARG A 963 -70.56 36.49 3.99
N GLU A 964 -70.30 37.71 4.41
CA GLU A 964 -71.33 38.68 4.81
C GLU A 964 -72.09 39.20 3.58
N ALA A 965 -71.39 39.51 2.49
CA ALA A 965 -72.03 39.93 1.25
C ALA A 965 -72.97 38.85 0.69
N ALA A 966 -72.60 37.57 0.80
CA ALA A 966 -73.41 36.43 0.37
C ALA A 966 -74.61 36.19 1.29
N SER A 967 -74.47 36.39 2.61
CA SER A 967 -75.60 36.20 3.53
C SER A 967 -76.73 37.20 3.26
N ALA A 968 -76.37 38.44 2.90
CA ALA A 968 -77.27 39.54 2.55
C ALA A 968 -77.90 39.46 1.15
N ASP A 969 -77.33 38.69 0.21
CA ASP A 969 -77.87 38.55 -1.15
C ASP A 969 -79.04 37.54 -1.19
N SER A 970 -80.02 37.73 -2.08
CA SER A 970 -81.16 36.80 -2.23
C SER A 970 -80.91 35.65 -3.21
N ARG A 971 -79.86 35.74 -4.05
CA ARG A 971 -79.52 34.76 -5.10
C ARG A 971 -78.87 33.50 -4.52
N ARG A 972 -79.59 32.36 -4.57
CA ARG A 972 -79.09 31.05 -4.10
C ARG A 972 -77.79 30.61 -4.78
N ASN A 973 -77.66 30.84 -6.09
CA ASN A 973 -76.48 30.43 -6.85
C ASN A 973 -75.24 31.25 -6.46
N TYR A 974 -75.40 32.53 -6.14
CA TYR A 974 -74.29 33.37 -5.66
C TYR A 974 -73.82 32.92 -4.27
N LYS A 975 -74.75 32.60 -3.34
CA LYS A 975 -74.40 32.00 -2.04
C LYS A 975 -73.59 30.71 -2.19
N SER A 976 -74.01 29.84 -3.12
CA SER A 976 -73.29 28.59 -3.39
C SER A 976 -71.92 28.82 -4.05
N ALA A 977 -71.80 29.85 -4.90
CA ALA A 977 -70.52 30.26 -5.49
C ALA A 977 -69.54 30.78 -4.43
N VAL A 978 -70.00 31.64 -3.52
CA VAL A 978 -69.18 32.14 -2.41
C VAL A 978 -68.78 31.01 -1.45
N ASN A 979 -69.70 30.11 -1.11
CA ASN A 979 -69.35 28.92 -0.32
C ASN A 979 -68.28 28.05 -0.99
N GLN A 980 -68.28 27.96 -2.33
CA GLN A 980 -67.25 27.23 -3.07
C GLN A 980 -65.88 27.95 -3.02
N VAL A 981 -65.86 29.29 -3.08
CA VAL A 981 -64.64 30.10 -2.95
C VAL A 981 -64.02 29.94 -1.55
N LEU A 982 -64.86 30.02 -0.51
CA LEU A 982 -64.44 29.98 0.90
C LEU A 982 -64.31 28.56 1.45
N ASN A 983 -64.61 27.53 0.66
CA ASN A 983 -64.56 26.13 1.09
C ASN A 983 -63.14 25.77 1.57
N ASN A 984 -63.01 25.17 2.75
CA ASN A 984 -61.73 24.81 3.36
C ASN A 984 -60.71 25.98 3.41
N LEU A 985 -61.18 27.22 3.53
CA LEU A 985 -60.34 28.38 3.83
C LEU A 985 -60.68 28.82 5.26
N SER A 986 -59.79 28.58 6.22
CA SER A 986 -60.05 29.06 7.58
C SER A 986 -60.07 30.59 7.60
N LEU A 987 -61.21 31.15 8.02
CA LEU A 987 -61.44 32.59 8.12
C LEU A 987 -61.15 33.13 9.53
N GLU A 988 -61.04 32.23 10.52
CA GLU A 988 -60.84 32.54 11.94
C GLU A 988 -59.44 32.11 12.44
N GLU A 989 -58.86 31.04 11.89
CA GLU A 989 -57.48 30.61 12.17
C GLU A 989 -56.52 30.95 11.03
N LYS A 990 -55.22 31.12 11.32
CA LYS A 990 -54.19 31.35 10.30
C LYS A 990 -53.94 30.04 9.52
N ASP A 991 -54.73 29.77 8.48
CA ASP A 991 -54.42 28.70 7.50
C ASP A 991 -53.27 29.13 6.59
N ILE A 992 -52.05 29.11 7.15
CA ILE A 992 -50.84 29.69 6.54
C ILE A 992 -50.61 29.12 5.14
N SER A 993 -50.76 27.81 4.97
CA SER A 993 -50.56 27.10 3.70
C SER A 993 -51.42 27.69 2.57
N ARG A 994 -52.75 27.77 2.77
CA ARG A 994 -53.65 28.20 1.69
C ARG A 994 -53.58 29.69 1.39
N TRP A 995 -53.37 30.51 2.41
CA TRP A 995 -53.22 31.94 2.21
C TRP A 995 -51.88 32.30 1.57
N SER A 996 -50.80 31.61 1.92
CA SER A 996 -49.49 31.76 1.27
C SER A 996 -49.55 31.40 -0.22
N VAL A 997 -50.32 30.37 -0.61
CA VAL A 997 -50.58 30.05 -2.03
C VAL A 997 -51.22 31.22 -2.79
N LEU A 998 -52.27 31.85 -2.23
CA LEU A 998 -52.94 32.97 -2.88
C LEU A 998 -52.06 34.21 -2.99
N ILE A 999 -51.35 34.56 -1.91
CA ILE A 999 -50.48 35.73 -1.86
C ILE A 999 -49.28 35.54 -2.80
N GLY A 1000 -48.61 34.38 -2.77
CA GLY A 1000 -47.50 34.08 -3.67
C GLY A 1000 -47.92 34.02 -5.14
N TRP A 1001 -49.12 33.48 -5.44
CA TRP A 1001 -49.71 33.58 -6.77
C TRP A 1001 -49.92 35.05 -7.19
N ALA A 1002 -50.53 35.89 -6.35
CA ALA A 1002 -50.75 37.31 -6.68
C ALA A 1002 -49.44 38.06 -6.93
N MET A 1003 -48.36 37.73 -6.22
CA MET A 1003 -47.03 38.33 -6.41
C MET A 1003 -46.33 37.88 -7.71
N THR A 1004 -46.70 36.72 -8.27
CA THR A 1004 -45.99 36.10 -9.40
C THR A 1004 -46.82 35.95 -10.68
N HIS A 1005 -48.15 36.11 -10.63
CA HIS A 1005 -49.07 35.70 -11.69
C HIS A 1005 -48.84 36.31 -13.08
N ASN A 1006 -48.26 37.51 -13.15
CA ASN A 1006 -48.14 38.29 -14.39
C ASN A 1006 -46.76 38.91 -14.60
N LEU A 1007 -45.72 38.41 -13.92
CA LEU A 1007 -44.36 38.96 -14.10
C LEU A 1007 -43.94 38.95 -15.59
N GLY A 1008 -44.28 37.89 -16.32
CA GLY A 1008 -44.00 37.71 -17.74
C GLY A 1008 -44.67 38.72 -18.69
N ARG A 1009 -45.65 39.53 -18.21
CA ARG A 1009 -46.26 40.64 -18.98
C ARG A 1009 -45.27 41.77 -19.23
N MET A 1010 -44.18 41.84 -18.45
CA MET A 1010 -43.08 42.78 -18.71
C MET A 1010 -42.53 42.64 -20.13
N MET A 1011 -42.52 41.42 -20.68
CA MET A 1011 -42.08 41.13 -22.06
C MET A 1011 -43.21 41.18 -23.11
N GLY A 1012 -44.43 41.59 -22.75
CA GLY A 1012 -45.62 41.59 -23.62
C GLY A 1012 -46.70 40.63 -23.15
N ASP A 1013 -47.92 40.76 -23.70
CA ASP A 1013 -49.08 39.97 -23.29
C ASP A 1013 -49.09 38.54 -23.87
N ASP A 1014 -48.52 38.34 -25.06
CA ASP A 1014 -48.47 37.03 -25.72
C ASP A 1014 -47.56 36.05 -24.96
N GLY A 1015 -48.10 34.96 -24.44
CA GLY A 1015 -47.34 33.95 -23.68
C GLY A 1015 -46.91 34.41 -22.28
N ALA A 1016 -47.49 35.50 -21.75
CA ALA A 1016 -47.10 36.06 -20.45
C ALA A 1016 -47.27 35.07 -19.28
N THR A 1017 -48.29 34.21 -19.31
CA THR A 1017 -48.55 33.22 -18.26
C THR A 1017 -47.49 32.12 -18.24
N ASP A 1018 -47.10 31.62 -19.41
CA ASP A 1018 -46.07 30.59 -19.55
C ASP A 1018 -44.70 31.15 -19.14
N ARG A 1019 -44.38 32.40 -19.53
CA ARG A 1019 -43.17 33.10 -19.07
C ARG A 1019 -43.14 33.29 -17.55
N SER A 1020 -44.24 33.75 -16.97
CA SER A 1020 -44.34 33.95 -15.51
C SER A 1020 -44.12 32.65 -14.75
N GLN A 1021 -44.63 31.53 -15.26
CA GLN A 1021 -44.38 30.21 -14.71
C GLN A 1021 -42.91 29.79 -14.88
N SER A 1022 -42.32 29.99 -16.07
CA SER A 1022 -40.91 29.64 -16.33
C SER A 1022 -39.96 30.40 -15.42
N TRP A 1023 -40.20 31.69 -15.21
CA TRP A 1023 -39.37 32.53 -14.34
C TRP A 1023 -39.39 32.11 -12.86
N ILE A 1024 -40.43 31.42 -12.39
CA ILE A 1024 -40.42 30.85 -11.03
C ILE A 1024 -39.29 29.83 -10.87
N ASP A 1025 -39.02 29.04 -11.91
CA ASP A 1025 -37.96 28.04 -11.91
C ASP A 1025 -36.63 28.63 -12.38
N GLU A 1026 -36.62 29.28 -13.55
CA GLU A 1026 -35.41 29.83 -14.19
C GLU A 1026 -34.73 30.89 -13.32
N TRP A 1027 -35.52 31.70 -12.60
CA TRP A 1027 -34.98 32.74 -11.72
C TRP A 1027 -34.97 32.31 -10.25
N LEU A 1028 -35.18 31.02 -9.96
CA LEU A 1028 -35.14 30.46 -8.60
C LEU A 1028 -36.09 31.15 -7.60
N LEU A 1029 -37.15 31.81 -8.07
CA LEU A 1029 -38.15 32.47 -7.20
C LEU A 1029 -38.92 31.44 -6.35
N GLY A 1030 -39.06 30.21 -6.85
CA GLY A 1030 -39.63 29.08 -6.10
C GLY A 1030 -38.88 28.80 -4.79
N ARG A 1031 -37.54 28.83 -4.79
CA ARG A 1031 -36.73 28.63 -3.56
C ARG A 1031 -36.99 29.74 -2.53
N ILE A 1032 -37.16 30.99 -2.97
CA ILE A 1032 -37.48 32.13 -2.09
C ILE A 1032 -38.86 31.97 -1.46
N LEU A 1033 -39.86 31.53 -2.23
CA LEU A 1033 -41.20 31.26 -1.74
C LEU A 1033 -41.20 30.09 -0.74
N VAL A 1034 -40.45 29.02 -1.02
CA VAL A 1034 -40.29 27.88 -0.10
C VAL A 1034 -39.66 28.32 1.21
N SER A 1035 -38.54 29.05 1.16
CA SER A 1035 -37.89 29.60 2.35
C SER A 1035 -38.85 30.45 3.19
N SER A 1036 -39.61 31.34 2.54
CA SER A 1036 -40.56 32.22 3.23
C SER A 1036 -41.71 31.45 3.88
N MET A 1037 -42.18 30.36 3.26
CA MET A 1037 -43.21 29.48 3.82
C MET A 1037 -42.68 28.63 4.98
N THR A 1038 -41.44 28.17 4.89
CA THR A 1038 -40.79 27.44 5.99
C THR A 1038 -40.58 28.35 7.20
N ASP A 1039 -40.18 29.61 6.99
CA ASP A 1039 -40.09 30.62 8.06
C ASP A 1039 -41.44 30.95 8.70
N LEU A 1040 -42.55 30.72 7.98
CA LEU A 1040 -43.92 30.82 8.52
C LEU A 1040 -44.37 29.56 9.27
N GLY A 1041 -43.54 28.51 9.33
CA GLY A 1041 -43.81 27.26 10.05
C GLY A 1041 -44.35 26.11 9.21
N LEU A 1042 -44.32 26.19 7.87
CA LEU A 1042 -44.69 25.08 6.99
C LEU A 1042 -43.51 24.11 6.80
N SER A 1043 -43.80 22.83 6.57
CA SER A 1043 -42.76 21.86 6.20
C SER A 1043 -42.24 22.11 4.79
N GLU A 1044 -40.97 21.80 4.52
CA GLU A 1044 -40.37 21.99 3.19
C GLU A 1044 -41.16 21.26 2.08
N THR A 1045 -41.63 20.04 2.35
CA THR A 1045 -42.46 19.26 1.42
C THR A 1045 -43.80 19.96 1.11
N GLU A 1046 -44.44 20.54 2.13
CA GLU A 1046 -45.69 21.29 1.95
C GLU A 1046 -45.46 22.62 1.19
N SER A 1047 -44.34 23.29 1.46
CA SER A 1047 -43.91 24.50 0.75
C SER A 1047 -43.67 24.22 -0.74
N TRP A 1048 -42.97 23.15 -1.10
CA TRP A 1048 -42.77 22.76 -2.51
C TRP A 1048 -44.07 22.39 -3.21
N ARG A 1049 -44.98 21.68 -2.52
CA ARG A 1049 -46.32 21.38 -3.04
C ARG A 1049 -47.12 22.67 -3.29
N SER A 1050 -46.99 23.66 -2.41
CA SER A 1050 -47.63 24.97 -2.53
C SER A 1050 -47.12 25.76 -3.74
N VAL A 1051 -45.80 25.77 -3.98
CA VAL A 1051 -45.21 26.39 -5.17
C VAL A 1051 -45.65 25.67 -6.45
N GLY A 1052 -45.69 24.32 -6.44
CA GLY A 1052 -46.22 23.54 -7.56
C GLY A 1052 -47.67 23.91 -7.90
N LEU A 1053 -48.50 24.11 -6.88
CA LEU A 1053 -49.88 24.57 -7.06
C LEU A 1053 -49.94 26.01 -7.61
N MET A 1054 -49.11 26.93 -7.13
CA MET A 1054 -49.05 28.30 -7.68
C MET A 1054 -48.80 28.27 -9.18
N LYS A 1055 -47.85 27.46 -9.66
CA LYS A 1055 -47.53 27.32 -11.10
C LYS A 1055 -48.76 26.89 -11.92
N ILE A 1056 -49.54 25.93 -11.42
CA ILE A 1056 -50.81 25.52 -12.03
C ILE A 1056 -51.79 26.71 -12.09
N LEU A 1057 -51.91 27.47 -11.00
CA LEU A 1057 -52.82 28.62 -10.93
C LEU A 1057 -52.40 29.77 -11.84
N ILE A 1058 -51.11 29.99 -12.06
CA ILE A 1058 -50.61 31.02 -13.00
C ILE A 1058 -50.98 30.65 -14.44
N ARG A 1059 -50.75 29.40 -14.85
CA ARG A 1059 -51.04 28.97 -16.21
C ARG A 1059 -52.53 28.97 -16.53
N HIS A 1060 -53.35 28.54 -15.56
CA HIS A 1060 -54.80 28.45 -15.72
C HIS A 1060 -55.57 29.65 -15.10
N GLN A 1061 -54.90 30.79 -14.86
CA GLN A 1061 -55.51 31.94 -14.16
C GLN A 1061 -56.74 32.54 -14.88
N MET A 1062 -56.80 32.39 -16.20
CA MET A 1062 -57.92 32.83 -17.05
C MET A 1062 -58.73 31.65 -17.63
N TRP A 1063 -58.83 30.53 -16.90
CA TRP A 1063 -59.52 29.31 -17.35
C TRP A 1063 -60.96 29.53 -17.87
N TYR A 1064 -61.61 30.61 -17.45
CA TYR A 1064 -62.97 30.98 -17.86
C TYR A 1064 -63.04 31.79 -19.17
N GLN A 1065 -61.93 32.37 -19.64
CA GLN A 1065 -61.85 33.16 -20.87
C GLN A 1065 -61.61 32.26 -22.10
N ILE A 1066 -62.54 31.33 -22.34
CA ILE A 1066 -62.51 30.46 -23.52
C ILE A 1066 -63.58 30.89 -24.52
N ASN A 1067 -63.16 31.17 -25.76
CA ASN A 1067 -64.04 31.44 -26.89
C ASN A 1067 -64.71 30.14 -27.38
N THR A 1068 -65.61 29.59 -26.57
CA THR A 1068 -66.34 28.34 -26.84
C THR A 1068 -67.80 28.48 -26.40
N PRO A 1069 -68.77 27.93 -27.17
CA PRO A 1069 -70.19 27.95 -26.80
C PRO A 1069 -70.43 27.37 -25.39
N LYS A 1070 -71.36 27.97 -24.64
CA LYS A 1070 -71.65 27.62 -23.23
C LYS A 1070 -71.82 26.11 -22.97
N ARG A 1071 -72.37 25.35 -23.92
CA ARG A 1071 -72.59 23.89 -23.80
C ARG A 1071 -71.27 23.08 -23.71
N LYS A 1072 -70.25 23.46 -24.49
CA LYS A 1072 -68.95 22.75 -24.58
C LYS A 1072 -67.85 23.35 -23.70
N ARG A 1073 -68.16 24.42 -22.95
CA ARG A 1073 -67.17 25.16 -22.16
C ARG A 1073 -66.53 24.29 -21.06
N ALA A 1074 -67.33 23.50 -20.32
CA ALA A 1074 -66.80 22.61 -19.29
C ALA A 1074 -65.86 21.53 -19.86
N TYR A 1075 -66.24 20.92 -20.99
CA TYR A 1075 -65.39 19.95 -21.70
C TYR A 1075 -64.04 20.55 -22.11
N ARG A 1076 -64.04 21.72 -22.78
CA ARG A 1076 -62.80 22.36 -23.24
C ARG A 1076 -61.89 22.80 -22.09
N ILE A 1077 -62.45 23.22 -20.95
CA ILE A 1077 -61.66 23.55 -19.76
C ILE A 1077 -60.99 22.28 -19.22
N LEU A 1078 -61.75 21.20 -19.12
CA LEU A 1078 -61.26 19.92 -18.62
C LEU A 1078 -60.18 19.34 -19.54
N GLU A 1079 -60.40 19.37 -20.86
CA GLU A 1079 -59.43 18.95 -21.87
C GLU A 1079 -58.10 19.71 -21.73
N ARG A 1080 -58.15 21.05 -21.63
CA ARG A 1080 -56.94 21.88 -21.42
C ARG A 1080 -56.21 21.58 -20.11
N LEU A 1081 -56.95 21.26 -19.04
CA LEU A 1081 -56.34 20.87 -17.77
C LEU A 1081 -55.61 19.52 -17.90
N PHE A 1082 -56.21 18.54 -18.59
CA PHE A 1082 -55.60 17.24 -18.78
C PHE A 1082 -54.51 17.20 -19.86
N GLU A 1083 -54.44 18.18 -20.78
CA GLU A 1083 -53.31 18.37 -21.69
C GLU A 1083 -52.03 18.79 -20.93
N ASP A 1084 -52.18 19.46 -19.80
CA ASP A 1084 -51.08 19.94 -18.97
C ASP A 1084 -50.49 18.83 -18.08
N GLU A 1085 -49.20 18.55 -18.28
CA GLU A 1085 -48.47 17.53 -17.51
C GLU A 1085 -48.39 17.85 -16.02
N VAL A 1086 -48.24 19.13 -15.65
CA VAL A 1086 -48.12 19.54 -14.26
C VAL A 1086 -49.45 19.31 -13.52
N VAL A 1087 -50.57 19.53 -14.20
CA VAL A 1087 -51.91 19.25 -13.67
C VAL A 1087 -52.12 17.74 -13.54
N ARG A 1088 -51.71 16.93 -14.53
CA ARG A 1088 -51.78 15.46 -14.42
C ARG A 1088 -50.98 14.92 -13.23
N GLY A 1089 -49.79 15.48 -12.99
CA GLY A 1089 -48.97 15.16 -11.82
C GLY A 1089 -49.67 15.51 -10.51
N TYR A 1090 -50.24 16.71 -10.39
CA TYR A 1090 -51.00 17.13 -9.21
C TYR A 1090 -52.24 16.27 -8.95
N LEU A 1091 -52.95 15.88 -10.01
CA LEU A 1091 -54.12 15.00 -9.96
C LEU A 1091 -53.74 13.51 -9.77
N GLN A 1092 -52.44 13.18 -9.69
CA GLN A 1092 -51.92 11.82 -9.56
C GLN A 1092 -52.50 10.87 -10.62
N VAL A 1093 -52.55 11.35 -11.87
CA VAL A 1093 -53.13 10.56 -12.97
C VAL A 1093 -52.26 9.33 -13.22
N ASN A 1094 -52.83 8.14 -13.06
CA ASN A 1094 -52.11 6.88 -13.25
C ASN A 1094 -52.83 5.95 -14.24
N ARG A 1095 -52.07 5.14 -14.95
CA ARG A 1095 -52.59 4.12 -15.87
C ARG A 1095 -52.59 2.76 -15.18
N TYR A 1096 -53.77 2.15 -15.06
CA TYR A 1096 -53.92 0.80 -14.54
C TYR A 1096 -54.86 0.00 -15.44
N GLN A 1097 -54.40 -1.16 -15.91
CA GLN A 1097 -55.12 -2.02 -16.87
C GLN A 1097 -55.61 -1.28 -18.14
N GLY A 1098 -54.79 -0.38 -18.66
CA GLY A 1098 -55.11 0.39 -19.87
C GLY A 1098 -55.99 1.63 -19.64
N ILE A 1099 -56.59 1.79 -18.47
CA ILE A 1099 -57.50 2.91 -18.11
C ILE A 1099 -56.73 3.99 -17.34
N LEU A 1100 -57.03 5.27 -17.62
CA LEU A 1100 -56.49 6.42 -16.88
C LEU A 1100 -57.41 6.80 -15.72
N TRP A 1101 -56.84 6.81 -14.52
CA TRP A 1101 -57.51 7.15 -13.25
C TRP A 1101 -56.96 8.48 -12.72
N PHE A 1102 -57.78 9.27 -12.05
CA PHE A 1102 -57.37 10.51 -11.37
C PHE A 1102 -57.75 10.48 -9.89
N ASN A 1103 -57.02 11.21 -9.03
CA ASN A 1103 -57.32 11.33 -7.62
C ASN A 1103 -58.51 12.28 -7.38
N LYS A 1104 -59.54 11.79 -6.68
CA LYS A 1104 -60.78 12.54 -6.42
C LYS A 1104 -60.54 13.79 -5.59
N GLU A 1105 -59.87 13.65 -4.46
CA GLU A 1105 -59.66 14.72 -3.49
C GLU A 1105 -58.84 15.86 -4.12
N ALA A 1106 -57.78 15.53 -4.86
CA ALA A 1106 -56.95 16.48 -5.59
C ALA A 1106 -57.76 17.23 -6.68
N PHE A 1107 -58.67 16.53 -7.37
CA PHE A 1107 -59.53 17.16 -8.37
C PHE A 1107 -60.54 18.12 -7.74
N GLU A 1108 -61.20 17.72 -6.66
CA GLU A 1108 -62.13 18.58 -5.93
C GLU A 1108 -61.42 19.82 -5.36
N GLU A 1109 -60.19 19.64 -4.87
CA GLU A 1109 -59.33 20.73 -4.37
C GLU A 1109 -58.93 21.69 -5.50
N LEU A 1110 -58.50 21.19 -6.66
CA LEU A 1110 -58.16 22.00 -7.82
C LEU A 1110 -59.34 22.88 -8.27
N LEU A 1111 -60.56 22.34 -8.28
CA LEU A 1111 -61.77 23.10 -8.62
C LEU A 1111 -62.08 24.22 -7.62
N VAL A 1112 -61.75 24.04 -6.32
CA VAL A 1112 -61.82 25.11 -5.32
C VAL A 1112 -60.81 26.21 -5.66
N TRP A 1113 -59.57 25.83 -5.96
CA TRP A 1113 -58.51 26.79 -6.31
C TRP A 1113 -58.82 27.58 -7.58
N MET A 1114 -59.30 26.92 -8.63
CA MET A 1114 -59.76 27.59 -9.86
C MET A 1114 -60.89 28.60 -9.59
N MET A 1115 -61.83 28.24 -8.71
CA MET A 1115 -62.91 29.14 -8.32
C MET A 1115 -62.40 30.35 -7.52
N ARG A 1116 -61.41 30.15 -6.63
CA ARG A 1116 -60.80 31.23 -5.84
C ARG A 1116 -60.11 32.26 -6.72
N ILE A 1117 -59.22 31.84 -7.63
CA ILE A 1117 -58.50 32.77 -8.51
C ILE A 1117 -59.45 33.50 -9.47
N ALA A 1118 -60.52 32.84 -9.95
CA ALA A 1118 -61.54 33.49 -10.76
C ALA A 1118 -62.31 34.56 -9.98
N ALA A 1119 -62.68 34.26 -8.73
CA ALA A 1119 -63.35 35.24 -7.86
C ALA A 1119 -62.43 36.43 -7.53
N ILE A 1120 -61.16 36.17 -7.18
CA ILE A 1120 -60.15 37.22 -6.95
C ILE A 1120 -59.97 38.09 -8.20
N ASN A 1121 -59.95 37.48 -9.38
CA ASN A 1121 -59.82 38.22 -10.63
C ASN A 1121 -60.99 39.16 -10.88
N VAL A 1122 -62.21 38.71 -10.61
CA VAL A 1122 -63.43 39.51 -10.74
C VAL A 1122 -63.49 40.62 -9.68
N ILE A 1123 -63.10 40.34 -8.43
CA ILE A 1123 -63.11 41.33 -7.34
C ILE A 1123 -62.07 42.43 -7.58
N ALA A 1124 -60.90 42.07 -8.13
CA ALA A 1124 -59.85 43.01 -8.43
C ALA A 1124 -60.12 43.90 -9.67
N ASP A 1125 -61.13 43.57 -10.49
CA ASP A 1125 -61.47 44.33 -11.69
C ASP A 1125 -62.29 45.59 -11.35
N LYS A 1126 -61.65 46.76 -11.46
CA LYS A 1126 -62.26 48.05 -11.16
C LYS A 1126 -63.33 48.48 -12.16
N ASN A 1127 -63.42 47.82 -13.32
CA ASN A 1127 -64.39 48.16 -14.37
C ASN A 1127 -65.76 47.49 -14.15
N LEU A 1128 -65.88 46.58 -13.20
CA LEU A 1128 -67.11 45.86 -12.91
C LEU A 1128 -67.87 46.54 -11.76
N SER A 1129 -69.17 46.75 -11.96
CA SER A 1129 -70.07 47.06 -10.85
C SER A 1129 -70.21 45.85 -9.90
N SER A 1130 -70.62 46.10 -8.66
CA SER A 1130 -70.81 45.02 -7.68
C SER A 1130 -71.79 43.93 -8.15
N ASP A 1131 -72.82 44.29 -8.92
CA ASP A 1131 -73.76 43.30 -9.45
C ASP A 1131 -73.22 42.52 -10.65
N GLU A 1132 -72.47 43.16 -11.54
CA GLU A 1132 -71.77 42.46 -12.64
C GLU A 1132 -70.73 41.48 -12.08
N ALA A 1133 -69.99 41.87 -11.04
CA ALA A 1133 -69.04 41.00 -10.36
C ALA A 1133 -69.74 39.75 -9.77
N ARG A 1134 -70.90 39.92 -9.11
CA ARG A 1134 -71.70 38.80 -8.57
C ARG A 1134 -72.21 37.87 -9.67
N ASP A 1135 -72.62 38.41 -10.80
CA ASP A 1135 -73.10 37.63 -11.94
C ASP A 1135 -71.97 36.85 -12.62
N GLN A 1136 -70.78 37.45 -12.76
CA GLN A 1136 -69.60 36.75 -13.29
C GLN A 1136 -69.14 35.61 -12.36
N ILE A 1137 -69.04 35.86 -11.05
CA ILE A 1137 -68.74 34.84 -10.03
C ILE A 1137 -69.75 33.69 -10.11
N THR A 1138 -71.05 34.02 -10.23
CA THR A 1138 -72.11 33.02 -10.38
C THR A 1138 -71.95 32.22 -11.68
N GLY A 1139 -71.57 32.88 -12.78
CA GLY A 1139 -71.31 32.25 -14.08
C GLY A 1139 -70.13 31.28 -14.04
N HIS A 1140 -69.02 31.64 -13.38
CA HIS A 1140 -67.87 30.75 -13.19
C HIS A 1140 -68.26 29.53 -12.34
N TYR A 1141 -69.02 29.74 -11.27
CA TYR A 1141 -69.49 28.65 -10.40
C TYR A 1141 -70.37 27.64 -11.14
N GLN A 1142 -71.19 28.06 -12.10
CA GLN A 1142 -72.00 27.12 -12.90
C GLN A 1142 -71.13 26.13 -13.68
N VAL A 1143 -69.96 26.56 -14.16
CA VAL A 1143 -69.01 25.70 -14.86
C VAL A 1143 -68.37 24.72 -13.88
N ILE A 1144 -67.88 25.20 -12.74
CA ILE A 1144 -67.33 24.35 -11.66
C ILE A 1144 -68.36 23.31 -11.18
N ARG A 1145 -69.62 23.70 -11.03
CA ARG A 1145 -70.72 22.80 -10.67
C ARG A 1145 -70.97 21.72 -11.74
N LYS A 1146 -70.83 22.05 -13.03
CA LYS A 1146 -70.92 21.07 -14.12
C LYS A 1146 -69.76 20.07 -14.05
N LEU A 1147 -68.53 20.53 -13.76
CA LEU A 1147 -67.35 19.67 -13.58
C LEU A 1147 -67.50 18.74 -12.37
N LYS A 1148 -67.94 19.24 -11.21
CA LYS A 1148 -68.24 18.41 -10.02
C LYS A 1148 -69.31 17.36 -10.29
N LYS A 1149 -70.35 17.70 -11.07
CA LYS A 1149 -71.39 16.73 -11.45
C LYS A 1149 -70.85 15.65 -12.38
N ALA A 1150 -69.92 15.99 -13.28
CA ALA A 1150 -69.27 15.01 -14.14
C ALA A 1150 -68.36 14.08 -13.33
N GLU A 1151 -67.60 14.61 -12.37
CA GLU A 1151 -66.75 13.82 -11.46
C GLU A 1151 -67.56 12.80 -10.67
N SER A 1152 -68.69 13.19 -10.08
CA SER A 1152 -69.55 12.25 -9.34
C SER A 1152 -70.08 11.07 -10.19
N LYS A 1153 -69.99 11.15 -11.52
CA LYS A 1153 -70.43 10.13 -12.48
C LYS A 1153 -69.28 9.45 -13.21
N SER A 1154 -68.04 9.89 -13.02
CA SER A 1154 -66.90 9.40 -13.81
C SER A 1154 -66.26 8.13 -13.24
N GLU A 1155 -66.65 7.70 -12.04
CA GLU A 1155 -65.98 6.61 -11.31
C GLU A 1155 -64.45 6.84 -11.24
N TYR A 1156 -64.01 8.10 -11.22
CA TYR A 1156 -62.60 8.51 -11.18
C TYR A 1156 -61.78 8.16 -12.45
N GLN A 1157 -62.46 7.82 -13.55
CA GLN A 1157 -61.84 7.57 -14.85
C GLN A 1157 -61.83 8.85 -15.69
N VAL A 1158 -60.68 9.16 -16.30
CA VAL A 1158 -60.50 10.39 -17.10
C VAL A 1158 -61.45 10.43 -18.32
N GLU A 1159 -61.62 9.29 -18.99
CA GLU A 1159 -62.51 9.18 -20.16
C GLU A 1159 -63.97 9.45 -19.80
N LYS A 1160 -64.50 8.79 -18.76
CA LYS A 1160 -65.87 9.02 -18.27
C LYS A 1160 -66.07 10.45 -17.76
N LEU A 1161 -65.03 11.08 -17.22
CA LEU A 1161 -65.06 12.47 -16.78
C LEU A 1161 -65.21 13.44 -17.96
N LEU A 1162 -64.46 13.21 -19.04
CA LEU A 1162 -64.58 13.98 -20.29
C LEU A 1162 -65.96 13.77 -20.93
N GLU A 1163 -66.46 12.53 -21.00
CA GLU A 1163 -67.81 12.23 -21.50
C GLU A 1163 -68.91 12.94 -20.70
N GLY A 1164 -68.79 12.98 -19.36
CA GLY A 1164 -69.74 13.65 -18.48
C GLY A 1164 -69.80 15.18 -18.62
N THR A 1165 -68.84 15.79 -19.31
CA THR A 1165 -68.75 17.24 -19.54
C THR A 1165 -69.08 17.68 -20.97
N SER A 1166 -69.04 16.74 -21.93
CA SER A 1166 -69.55 16.90 -23.30
C SER A 1166 -71.03 17.27 -23.32
#